data_AF-A0A9Y1BRS3-F1
#
_entry.id   AF-A0A9Y1BRS3-F1
#
_cell.length_a   1.000
_cell.length_b   1.000
_cell.length_c   1.000
_cell.angle_alpha   90.00
_cell.angle_beta   90.00
_cell.angle_gamma   90.00
#
_symmetry.space_group_name_H-M   'P 1'
#
loop_
_entity.id
_entity.type
_entity.pdbx_description
1 polymer ?
#
loop_
_entity_poly.entity_id
_entity_poly.type
_entity_poly.pdbx_seq_one_letter_code
_entity_poly.pdbx_strand_id
1 'polypeptide(L)'
;MIRFNKNLVRSILLLMLVVLIIRTSNPNKRISSNQDVLGFINDDTFPSYQLTDYVNTSILLDNDIVIQDGEECYIYNSILSFNLTDNGQYSIHVESGGHLYINNSTIKSIDPTLKYVIIAEKGSEIRIENSYLSDLGYRTSDFTKLTHGLVIQTDSALIRNTTFTNYFIAIRLYSSEVLSGITITNNSFISDGNNNEYYAAIRVDCSVDRLFITNNVFTAYSYSYSGLKLGSGTNCVISSNTFNNFGDAISLFGNLQDSQVSYNYIYDGRWSIEIWDGNNISIFGNKLYRNSCGFEIYGGSNLYLHENELFNETIRVFGGDFTNFNSINNKVNGKDIRFVLSQKDVLIESTTIEGELVLINSENVILKDFTCPISVYQSNNITLTDSIIKDGDVGVSVSETSKLKITSSIISGNSWGIIAWGNNLFIENCSFMKNGYTFRGVPFGYGFSKLKQLRISNSSFSDDNLNFPSSLEHALILGCNFINSNIVVNYPNATFLLNNFYNTKFTFYSSNSYFDNGIYGNYWNETTVIDSNGDLINDSSYSVSDNINDNFPLTIPTTYYKDYIYYAFSKSLGFPSYFSVKVLLLYDFYQIDSVIVNCVVDSFYNEKLVLDYDNITDTYKGTIDNGDIQNITISIEYSILPLDSDSDGLTDANEILIYDTDPYISDSDGDGYNDFEEVVSNTDPLDSTSNPESQQYTQDTDSDGLTDGDEVNTYGTDPLVSDTDSDGLTDGDEVNTCGTDPLVSDSDGDGMLDGWEVDNSLDPLTDDSSLDPDIDGLTNLEEYQAGTDPNNSDTDSDCLTDGDEVNTYGTDPLVSDTDSDCLTDGDEVNTYGTDPLVSDTDSDCLTDGDEVNTYGTDPLVSDTDSDCLTDGDEVNTYGTDPLVSDTDSDGLTDGDEVNTYGTDPTNSDSDSDGMPDGWEIEFSLDPLVDDSAEDPDSDGLTNLEEYQNNTDPLVSDTDGDGYSDGDEVNKGTDPTDSSNYPTTDTTENLTSNSSSSALFSLDFSSFVVFLSVLMIPVFIRLTSYYRRKQN
;
A
#
# COMPACT_ATOMS: atom_id res chain seq x y z
N MET A 1 56.46 46.86 -56.04
CA MET A 1 56.50 45.38 -56.03
C MET A 1 56.13 44.97 -54.63
N ILE A 2 55.24 44.00 -54.36
CA ILE A 2 54.49 43.07 -55.24
C ILE A 2 52.97 43.33 -55.10
N ARG A 3 52.12 42.79 -55.99
CA ARG A 3 50.65 42.90 -55.90
C ARG A 3 50.10 42.00 -54.79
N PHE A 4 49.23 42.52 -53.92
CA PHE A 4 48.35 41.66 -53.12
C PHE A 4 47.20 41.13 -53.99
N ASN A 5 46.88 39.85 -53.83
CA ASN A 5 45.85 39.16 -54.60
C ASN A 5 44.48 39.32 -53.92
N LYS A 6 43.48 39.89 -54.63
CA LYS A 6 42.16 40.20 -54.06
C LYS A 6 41.40 38.97 -53.56
N ASN A 7 41.68 37.79 -54.10
CA ASN A 7 40.99 36.56 -53.71
C ASN A 7 41.38 36.11 -52.29
N LEU A 8 42.65 36.29 -51.88
CA LEU A 8 43.11 35.87 -50.55
C LEU A 8 42.42 36.64 -49.41
N VAL A 9 42.25 37.96 -49.58
CA VAL A 9 41.51 38.81 -48.62
C VAL A 9 40.04 38.40 -48.54
N ARG A 10 39.44 37.96 -49.66
CA ARG A 10 38.07 37.48 -49.68
C ARG A 10 37.90 36.12 -49.01
N SER A 11 38.87 35.21 -49.18
CA SER A 11 38.92 33.92 -48.47
C SER A 11 39.12 34.09 -46.96
N ILE A 12 40.01 35.01 -46.52
CA ILE A 12 40.23 35.29 -45.10
C ILE A 12 38.97 35.90 -44.46
N LEU A 13 38.29 36.84 -45.14
CA LEU A 13 37.02 37.39 -44.65
C LEU A 13 35.91 36.34 -44.59
N LEU A 14 35.88 35.37 -45.52
CA LEU A 14 34.90 34.27 -45.48
C LEU A 14 35.21 33.30 -44.33
N LEU A 15 36.49 32.97 -44.11
CA LEU A 15 36.92 32.11 -43.00
C LEU A 15 36.61 32.77 -41.63
N MET A 16 36.85 34.07 -41.50
CA MET A 16 36.47 34.82 -40.29
C MET A 16 34.96 34.91 -40.09
N LEU A 17 34.15 34.83 -41.16
CA LEU A 17 32.68 34.78 -41.04
C LEU A 17 32.19 33.40 -40.58
N VAL A 18 32.78 32.30 -41.09
CA VAL A 18 32.46 30.93 -40.65
C VAL A 18 32.87 30.70 -39.19
N VAL A 19 34.05 31.16 -38.78
CA VAL A 19 34.52 31.10 -37.37
C VAL A 19 33.68 31.97 -36.42
N LEU A 20 32.88 32.91 -36.95
CA LEU A 20 31.90 33.70 -36.19
C LEU A 20 30.49 33.06 -36.13
N ILE A 21 30.25 31.96 -36.85
CA ILE A 21 28.98 31.24 -36.87
C ILE A 21 29.06 29.93 -36.05
N ILE A 22 30.24 29.29 -35.99
CA ILE A 22 30.45 28.04 -35.23
C ILE A 22 31.00 28.34 -33.82
N ARG A 23 30.44 29.34 -33.12
CA ARG A 23 30.87 29.68 -31.74
C ARG A 23 29.84 30.38 -30.84
N THR A 24 28.61 29.87 -30.85
CA THR A 24 27.53 30.27 -29.93
C THR A 24 26.83 29.04 -29.34
N SER A 25 27.55 28.24 -28.55
CA SER A 25 27.01 27.03 -27.89
C SER A 25 27.68 26.72 -26.54
N ASN A 26 28.05 27.74 -25.75
CA ASN A 26 28.22 27.61 -24.29
C ASN A 26 28.35 28.99 -23.59
N PRO A 27 27.47 29.35 -22.63
CA PRO A 27 27.56 30.59 -21.87
C PRO A 27 27.79 30.40 -20.36
N ASN A 28 28.52 29.37 -19.91
CA ASN A 28 28.76 29.14 -18.48
C ASN A 28 29.79 30.14 -17.89
N LYS A 29 29.41 31.43 -17.71
CA LYS A 29 30.22 32.42 -16.97
C LYS A 29 29.43 33.60 -16.38
N ARG A 30 29.49 33.69 -15.05
CA ARG A 30 28.96 34.77 -14.18
C ARG A 30 29.25 36.19 -14.69
N ILE A 31 28.24 37.06 -14.62
CA ILE A 31 28.40 38.52 -14.45
C ILE A 31 27.57 38.95 -13.24
N SER A 32 28.17 39.71 -12.32
CA SER A 32 27.54 40.17 -11.08
C SER A 32 27.32 41.68 -11.07
N SER A 33 26.08 42.14 -10.88
CA SER A 33 25.81 43.45 -10.25
C SER A 33 24.32 43.63 -9.93
N ASN A 34 24.00 43.88 -8.67
CA ASN A 34 22.70 44.43 -8.28
C ASN A 34 22.51 45.82 -8.92
N GLN A 35 21.31 46.15 -9.39
CA GLN A 35 20.74 47.47 -9.12
C GLN A 35 19.22 47.50 -9.28
N ASP A 36 18.55 48.13 -8.33
CA ASP A 36 17.10 48.31 -8.30
C ASP A 36 16.63 49.26 -9.40
N VAL A 37 15.61 48.86 -10.17
CA VAL A 37 14.79 49.78 -10.98
C VAL A 37 13.31 49.40 -10.88
N LEU A 38 12.60 50.00 -9.93
CA LEU A 38 11.15 50.10 -9.99
C LEU A 38 10.76 50.98 -11.20
N GLY A 39 10.02 50.43 -12.16
CA GLY A 39 9.70 51.08 -13.42
C GLY A 39 8.27 50.83 -13.92
N PHE A 40 7.30 51.54 -13.34
CA PHE A 40 5.93 51.58 -13.89
C PHE A 40 5.95 52.08 -15.34
N ILE A 41 5.30 51.34 -16.25
CA ILE A 41 4.94 51.82 -17.58
C ILE A 41 3.45 51.53 -17.80
N ASN A 42 2.62 52.56 -17.63
CA ASN A 42 1.29 52.58 -18.22
C ASN A 42 1.42 53.20 -19.63
N ASP A 43 1.08 52.47 -20.69
CA ASP A 43 0.70 53.09 -21.96
C ASP A 43 -0.30 52.21 -22.74
N ASP A 44 -1.45 52.77 -23.09
CA ASP A 44 -2.54 52.07 -23.77
C ASP A 44 -2.27 52.01 -25.29
N THR A 45 -1.44 51.06 -25.79
CA THR A 45 -1.57 50.52 -27.18
C THR A 45 -0.60 49.36 -27.48
N PHE A 46 -1.13 48.13 -27.60
CA PHE A 46 -0.39 46.98 -28.13
C PHE A 46 -0.77 46.66 -29.59
N PRO A 47 0.19 46.66 -30.54
CA PRO A 47 0.15 45.81 -31.73
C PRO A 47 0.75 44.41 -31.41
N SER A 48 0.39 43.39 -32.19
CA SER A 48 0.86 42.01 -32.00
C SER A 48 2.27 41.72 -32.56
N TYR A 49 2.81 40.56 -32.17
CA TYR A 49 4.11 39.93 -32.51
C TYR A 49 5.38 40.48 -31.84
N GLN A 50 6.05 39.63 -31.07
CA GLN A 50 7.24 38.86 -31.48
C GLN A 50 7.68 37.89 -30.37
N LEU A 51 8.39 36.80 -30.73
CA LEU A 51 8.90 35.80 -29.78
C LEU A 51 9.70 36.43 -28.64
N THR A 52 9.50 35.90 -27.42
CA THR A 52 10.41 36.10 -26.29
C THR A 52 10.68 34.78 -25.59
N ASP A 53 11.87 34.23 -25.79
CA ASP A 53 12.38 33.15 -24.95
C ASP A 53 12.69 33.72 -23.56
N TYR A 54 12.11 33.11 -22.54
CA TYR A 54 12.22 33.53 -21.15
C TYR A 54 13.37 32.76 -20.50
N VAL A 55 14.60 33.24 -20.73
CA VAL A 55 15.83 32.50 -20.39
C VAL A 55 16.66 33.24 -19.32
N ASN A 56 16.86 32.59 -18.16
CA ASN A 56 17.54 33.13 -16.96
C ASN A 56 16.94 34.46 -16.46
N THR A 57 15.60 34.55 -16.36
CA THR A 57 14.90 35.82 -16.05
C THR A 57 13.80 35.67 -15.00
N SER A 58 13.45 36.76 -14.31
CA SER A 58 12.31 36.83 -13.39
C SER A 58 11.33 37.89 -13.91
N ILE A 59 10.09 37.48 -14.19
CA ILE A 59 9.12 38.29 -14.95
C ILE A 59 7.76 38.35 -14.24
N LEU A 60 7.24 39.57 -14.19
CA LEU A 60 5.85 39.90 -13.87
C LEU A 60 5.00 39.74 -15.15
N LEU A 61 3.92 38.96 -15.09
CA LEU A 61 3.00 38.78 -16.22
C LEU A 61 1.66 39.49 -15.95
N ASP A 62 1.44 40.56 -16.73
CA ASP A 62 0.21 41.37 -16.75
C ASP A 62 -0.66 41.08 -18.01
N ASN A 63 -0.42 39.95 -18.69
CA ASN A 63 -1.08 39.55 -19.94
C ASN A 63 -0.94 38.03 -20.19
N ASP A 64 -1.74 37.50 -21.12
CA ASP A 64 -1.59 36.13 -21.65
C ASP A 64 -0.29 35.94 -22.44
N ILE A 65 0.26 34.73 -22.41
CA ILE A 65 1.28 34.25 -23.36
C ILE A 65 0.55 33.38 -24.39
N VAL A 66 0.56 33.78 -25.66
CA VAL A 66 -0.05 33.02 -26.77
C VAL A 66 1.04 32.64 -27.76
N ILE A 67 1.08 31.36 -28.15
CA ILE A 67 2.10 30.78 -29.04
C ILE A 67 1.38 30.22 -30.27
N GLN A 68 1.66 30.76 -31.46
CA GLN A 68 0.88 30.49 -32.68
C GLN A 68 1.43 29.34 -33.54
N ASP A 69 0.69 28.95 -34.57
CA ASP A 69 1.11 28.00 -35.63
C ASP A 69 2.52 28.31 -36.17
N GLY A 70 3.48 27.43 -35.90
CA GLY A 70 4.88 27.56 -36.29
C GLY A 70 5.75 28.47 -35.41
N GLU A 71 5.26 28.90 -34.26
CA GLU A 71 6.06 29.59 -33.23
C GLU A 71 6.52 28.61 -32.12
N GLU A 72 7.69 28.88 -31.55
CA GLU A 72 8.23 28.16 -30.40
C GLU A 72 8.47 29.14 -29.24
N CYS A 73 8.31 28.68 -28.00
CA CYS A 73 8.62 29.47 -26.80
C CYS A 73 9.39 28.62 -25.78
N TYR A 74 10.54 29.13 -25.34
CA TYR A 74 11.43 28.46 -24.38
C TYR A 74 11.46 29.22 -23.04
N ILE A 75 10.99 28.60 -21.95
CA ILE A 75 11.00 29.12 -20.57
C ILE A 75 12.04 28.32 -19.77
N TYR A 76 13.29 28.79 -19.76
CA TYR A 76 14.44 28.07 -19.17
C TYR A 76 15.13 28.88 -18.05
N ASN A 77 15.41 28.24 -16.90
CA ASN A 77 16.05 28.86 -15.73
C ASN A 77 15.34 30.13 -15.20
N SER A 78 14.01 30.19 -15.29
CA SER A 78 13.25 31.44 -15.13
C SER A 78 12.12 31.37 -14.10
N ILE A 79 11.71 32.53 -13.58
CA ILE A 79 10.58 32.67 -12.66
C ILE A 79 9.53 33.58 -13.31
N LEU A 80 8.40 33.00 -13.71
CA LEU A 80 7.23 33.72 -14.21
C LEU A 80 6.22 33.86 -13.05
N SER A 81 5.65 35.05 -12.88
CA SER A 81 4.67 35.31 -11.81
C SER A 81 3.51 36.16 -12.35
N PHE A 82 2.33 35.55 -12.41
CA PHE A 82 1.11 36.20 -12.90
C PHE A 82 0.54 37.18 -11.88
N ASN A 83 0.26 38.40 -12.34
CA ASN A 83 -0.34 39.48 -11.56
C ASN A 83 -1.87 39.47 -11.71
N LEU A 84 -2.50 38.43 -11.14
CA LEU A 84 -3.93 38.20 -11.27
C LEU A 84 -4.73 39.15 -10.37
N THR A 85 -5.93 39.52 -10.84
CA THR A 85 -6.97 40.21 -10.06
C THR A 85 -8.32 39.47 -10.07
N ASP A 86 -8.44 38.44 -10.92
CA ASP A 86 -9.53 37.45 -10.93
C ASP A 86 -8.98 36.10 -11.46
N ASN A 87 -9.68 35.00 -11.20
CA ASN A 87 -9.29 33.65 -11.58
C ASN A 87 -9.35 33.44 -13.11
N GLY A 88 -8.24 32.97 -13.68
CA GLY A 88 -8.08 32.81 -15.13
C GLY A 88 -8.09 34.11 -15.92
N GLN A 89 -7.74 35.24 -15.29
CA GLN A 89 -7.58 36.51 -16.00
C GLN A 89 -6.49 36.43 -17.09
N TYR A 90 -5.42 35.67 -16.83
CA TYR A 90 -4.31 35.43 -17.76
C TYR A 90 -3.93 33.94 -17.80
N SER A 91 -3.33 33.53 -18.91
CA SER A 91 -3.04 32.15 -19.26
C SER A 91 -1.76 31.98 -20.09
N ILE A 92 -1.32 30.74 -20.27
CA ILE A 92 -0.40 30.34 -21.35
C ILE A 92 -1.20 29.47 -22.33
N HIS A 93 -1.34 29.90 -23.58
CA HIS A 93 -2.15 29.24 -24.60
C HIS A 93 -1.27 28.88 -25.80
N VAL A 94 -1.05 27.59 -26.02
CA VAL A 94 -0.38 27.04 -27.19
C VAL A 94 -1.45 26.70 -28.22
N GLU A 95 -1.53 27.47 -29.30
CA GLU A 95 -2.44 27.22 -30.43
C GLU A 95 -1.97 25.99 -31.23
N SER A 96 -2.87 25.38 -32.01
CA SER A 96 -2.53 24.31 -32.97
C SER A 96 -1.30 24.67 -33.83
N GLY A 97 -0.21 23.92 -33.68
CA GLY A 97 1.05 24.10 -34.42
C GLY A 97 2.13 24.93 -33.69
N GLY A 98 1.84 25.45 -32.49
CA GLY A 98 2.83 26.10 -31.63
C GLY A 98 3.54 25.10 -30.70
N HIS A 99 4.79 25.39 -30.30
CA HIS A 99 5.57 24.55 -29.38
C HIS A 99 5.96 25.30 -28.09
N LEU A 100 5.81 24.67 -26.93
CA LEU A 100 6.14 25.22 -25.61
C LEU A 100 7.13 24.31 -24.86
N TYR A 101 8.29 24.84 -24.50
CA TYR A 101 9.33 24.13 -23.74
C TYR A 101 9.63 24.85 -22.43
N ILE A 102 9.28 24.24 -21.30
CA ILE A 102 9.54 24.73 -19.94
C ILE A 102 10.60 23.82 -19.31
N ASN A 103 11.72 24.37 -18.85
CA ASN A 103 12.77 23.58 -18.18
C ASN A 103 13.40 24.36 -17.01
N ASN A 104 13.60 23.72 -15.86
CA ASN A 104 14.28 24.29 -14.68
C ASN A 104 13.72 25.67 -14.27
N SER A 105 12.39 25.80 -14.28
CA SER A 105 11.70 27.10 -14.17
C SER A 105 10.50 27.07 -13.23
N THR A 106 10.21 28.20 -12.60
CA THR A 106 9.06 28.42 -11.72
C THR A 106 7.96 29.18 -12.46
N ILE A 107 6.72 28.70 -12.42
CA ILE A 107 5.53 29.46 -12.85
C ILE A 107 4.51 29.47 -11.71
N LYS A 108 3.99 30.65 -11.38
CA LYS A 108 3.10 30.85 -10.22
C LYS A 108 2.21 32.09 -10.35
N SER A 109 1.28 32.25 -9.40
CA SER A 109 0.63 33.54 -9.13
C SER A 109 1.47 34.36 -8.14
N ILE A 110 1.19 35.67 -8.06
CA ILE A 110 1.65 36.53 -6.94
C ILE A 110 0.71 36.39 -5.74
N ASP A 111 -0.59 36.29 -6.01
CA ASP A 111 -1.62 36.01 -5.02
C ASP A 111 -1.99 34.52 -5.14
N PRO A 112 -1.58 33.65 -4.20
CA PRO A 112 -1.79 32.20 -4.29
C PRO A 112 -3.28 31.79 -4.17
N THR A 113 -4.18 32.73 -3.84
CA THR A 113 -5.63 32.51 -3.89
C THR A 113 -6.21 32.64 -5.29
N LEU A 114 -5.48 33.29 -6.21
CA LEU A 114 -5.85 33.46 -7.62
C LEU A 114 -5.02 32.55 -8.52
N LYS A 115 -5.69 31.98 -9.52
CA LYS A 115 -5.18 30.85 -10.31
C LYS A 115 -5.12 31.19 -11.80
N TYR A 116 -4.05 30.75 -12.48
CA TYR A 116 -3.91 30.82 -13.94
C TYR A 116 -4.09 29.43 -14.56
N VAL A 117 -4.01 29.33 -15.89
CA VAL A 117 -4.10 28.06 -16.63
C VAL A 117 -3.08 27.97 -17.75
N ILE A 118 -2.72 26.75 -18.12
CA ILE A 118 -1.93 26.43 -19.31
C ILE A 118 -2.81 25.58 -20.22
N ILE A 119 -2.92 25.91 -21.50
CA ILE A 119 -3.78 25.24 -22.48
C ILE A 119 -2.92 24.86 -23.69
N ALA A 120 -2.82 23.56 -23.98
CA ALA A 120 -2.15 23.03 -25.16
C ALA A 120 -3.19 22.47 -26.14
N GLU A 121 -3.50 23.22 -27.20
CA GLU A 121 -4.49 22.81 -28.22
C GLU A 121 -4.00 21.63 -29.07
N LYS A 122 -4.93 20.93 -29.71
CA LYS A 122 -4.63 19.82 -30.61
C LYS A 122 -3.61 20.22 -31.68
N GLY A 123 -2.50 19.47 -31.75
CA GLY A 123 -1.44 19.69 -32.73
C GLY A 123 -0.40 20.73 -32.30
N SER A 124 -0.48 21.24 -31.07
CA SER A 124 0.67 21.87 -30.40
C SER A 124 1.66 20.81 -29.86
N GLU A 125 2.83 21.25 -29.43
CA GLU A 125 3.76 20.46 -28.60
C GLU A 125 3.99 21.15 -27.25
N ILE A 126 4.04 20.36 -26.17
CA ILE A 126 4.40 20.85 -24.84
C ILE A 126 5.39 19.90 -24.13
N ARG A 127 6.48 20.48 -23.61
CA ARG A 127 7.41 19.80 -22.71
C ARG A 127 7.60 20.61 -21.43
N ILE A 128 7.49 19.96 -20.27
CA ILE A 128 7.72 20.55 -18.96
C ILE A 128 8.69 19.65 -18.20
N GLU A 129 9.83 20.20 -17.77
CA GLU A 129 10.95 19.43 -17.23
C GLU A 129 11.61 20.13 -16.02
N ASN A 130 11.95 19.40 -14.97
CA ASN A 130 12.76 19.90 -13.84
C ASN A 130 12.16 21.14 -13.15
N SER A 131 10.83 21.30 -13.17
CA SER A 131 10.17 22.61 -13.00
C SER A 131 9.27 22.68 -11.75
N TYR A 132 8.82 23.88 -11.38
CA TYR A 132 7.88 24.08 -10.28
C TYR A 132 6.69 24.94 -10.74
N LEU A 133 5.49 24.38 -10.72
CA LEU A 133 4.27 25.07 -11.12
C LEU A 133 3.27 25.11 -9.94
N SER A 134 3.03 26.30 -9.39
CA SER A 134 1.98 26.50 -8.38
C SER A 134 0.79 27.28 -8.91
N ASP A 135 -0.30 27.31 -8.15
CA ASP A 135 -1.46 28.21 -8.35
C ASP A 135 -2.23 27.95 -9.67
N LEU A 136 -2.36 26.66 -10.03
CA LEU A 136 -2.93 26.19 -11.29
C LEU A 136 -4.41 25.82 -11.18
N GLY A 137 -5.21 26.36 -12.10
CA GLY A 137 -6.60 25.95 -12.33
C GLY A 137 -7.61 26.40 -11.28
N TYR A 138 -8.87 26.50 -11.69
CA TYR A 138 -9.95 26.99 -10.83
C TYR A 138 -11.29 26.38 -11.19
N ARG A 139 -12.14 26.26 -10.16
CA ARG A 139 -13.46 25.68 -10.23
C ARG A 139 -14.41 26.50 -11.09
N THR A 140 -15.05 25.85 -12.06
CA THR A 140 -16.24 26.38 -12.72
C THR A 140 -17.37 25.34 -12.70
N SER A 141 -18.62 25.80 -12.81
CA SER A 141 -19.81 24.92 -12.87
C SER A 141 -20.01 24.24 -14.23
N ASP A 142 -19.02 24.35 -15.12
CA ASP A 142 -19.09 23.93 -16.52
C ASP A 142 -17.75 23.27 -16.91
N PHE A 143 -17.67 21.96 -16.67
CA PHE A 143 -16.48 21.14 -16.96
C PHE A 143 -16.11 21.09 -18.46
N THR A 144 -16.89 21.67 -19.37
CA THR A 144 -16.46 21.82 -20.78
C THR A 144 -15.42 22.92 -20.97
N LYS A 145 -15.21 23.77 -19.95
CA LYS A 145 -14.23 24.86 -19.98
C LYS A 145 -12.81 24.38 -19.66
N LEU A 146 -11.83 25.02 -20.29
CA LEU A 146 -10.40 24.73 -20.16
C LEU A 146 -9.79 25.42 -18.92
N THR A 147 -10.50 25.45 -17.78
CA THR A 147 -10.09 26.18 -16.55
C THR A 147 -9.28 25.33 -15.56
N HIS A 148 -8.78 24.17 -15.96
CA HIS A 148 -8.44 23.06 -15.05
C HIS A 148 -6.93 22.76 -15.02
N GLY A 149 -6.13 23.77 -14.68
CA GLY A 149 -4.68 23.66 -14.50
C GLY A 149 -3.94 23.64 -15.83
N LEU A 150 -3.09 22.62 -16.04
CA LEU A 150 -2.54 22.28 -17.35
C LEU A 150 -3.55 21.43 -18.12
N VAL A 151 -4.19 22.00 -19.13
CA VAL A 151 -5.18 21.34 -19.98
C VAL A 151 -4.54 20.90 -21.29
N ILE A 152 -4.46 19.57 -21.50
CA ILE A 152 -3.80 18.94 -22.64
C ILE A 152 -4.85 18.44 -23.62
N GLN A 153 -4.75 18.87 -24.88
CA GLN A 153 -5.59 18.44 -26.01
C GLN A 153 -4.77 17.90 -27.19
N THR A 154 -3.48 17.64 -26.98
CA THR A 154 -2.50 17.23 -28.01
C THR A 154 -1.80 15.93 -27.66
N ASP A 155 -1.24 15.28 -28.67
CA ASP A 155 -0.49 14.01 -28.57
C ASP A 155 0.97 14.24 -28.11
N SER A 156 1.59 15.35 -28.55
CA SER A 156 2.98 15.67 -28.20
C SER A 156 3.06 16.39 -26.84
N ALA A 157 2.97 15.61 -25.75
CA ALA A 157 3.04 16.12 -24.38
C ALA A 157 3.96 15.26 -23.48
N LEU A 158 5.00 15.89 -22.94
CA LEU A 158 5.94 15.30 -21.96
C LEU A 158 6.00 16.18 -20.71
N ILE A 159 5.70 15.62 -19.55
CA ILE A 159 5.81 16.30 -18.25
C ILE A 159 6.65 15.44 -17.31
N ARG A 160 7.84 15.92 -16.91
CA ARG A 160 8.71 15.18 -16.01
C ARG A 160 9.50 16.01 -15.00
N ASN A 161 9.96 15.36 -13.93
CA ASN A 161 10.79 15.97 -12.88
C ASN A 161 10.17 17.27 -12.32
N THR A 162 8.84 17.40 -12.33
CA THR A 162 8.15 18.68 -12.09
C THR A 162 7.26 18.61 -10.85
N THR A 163 7.36 19.62 -9.99
CA THR A 163 6.52 19.76 -8.79
C THR A 163 5.30 20.63 -9.11
N PHE A 164 4.11 20.13 -8.80
CA PHE A 164 2.84 20.81 -8.87
C PHE A 164 2.30 21.05 -7.46
N THR A 165 1.94 22.29 -7.12
CA THR A 165 1.38 22.62 -5.80
C THR A 165 0.21 23.62 -5.89
N ASN A 166 -0.62 23.69 -4.84
CA ASN A 166 -1.69 24.69 -4.71
C ASN A 166 -2.63 24.77 -5.95
N TYR A 167 -2.96 23.61 -6.52
CA TYR A 167 -3.74 23.46 -7.75
C TYR A 167 -5.17 22.99 -7.47
N PHE A 168 -6.10 23.27 -8.39
CA PHE A 168 -7.46 22.72 -8.37
C PHE A 168 -7.52 21.33 -9.05
N ILE A 169 -6.87 21.22 -10.21
CA ILE A 169 -6.46 20.00 -10.90
C ILE A 169 -5.09 20.34 -11.48
N ALA A 170 -4.08 19.49 -11.32
CA ALA A 170 -2.73 19.80 -11.82
C ALA A 170 -2.67 19.61 -13.34
N ILE A 171 -3.08 18.43 -13.82
CA ILE A 171 -3.08 18.05 -15.24
C ILE A 171 -4.44 17.47 -15.63
N ARG A 172 -5.02 17.99 -16.72
CA ARG A 172 -6.27 17.50 -17.29
C ARG A 172 -6.13 17.17 -18.78
N LEU A 173 -6.29 15.90 -19.14
CA LEU A 173 -6.40 15.47 -20.53
C LEU A 173 -7.87 15.58 -20.96
N TYR A 174 -8.16 16.41 -21.98
CA TYR A 174 -9.53 16.68 -22.43
C TYR A 174 -9.57 16.97 -23.94
N SER A 175 -9.96 15.97 -24.73
CA SER A 175 -10.09 16.06 -26.18
C SER A 175 -11.40 15.43 -26.69
N SER A 176 -11.83 15.83 -27.89
CA SER A 176 -12.91 15.18 -28.64
C SER A 176 -12.41 14.03 -29.54
N GLU A 177 -11.10 13.78 -29.55
CA GLU A 177 -10.43 12.70 -30.28
C GLU A 177 -9.61 11.86 -29.29
N VAL A 178 -9.13 10.68 -29.72
CA VAL A 178 -8.22 9.86 -28.90
C VAL A 178 -6.86 10.54 -28.87
N LEU A 179 -6.35 10.85 -27.68
CA LEU A 179 -4.98 11.36 -27.51
C LEU A 179 -3.97 10.21 -27.36
N SER A 180 -2.73 10.40 -27.78
CA SER A 180 -1.74 9.31 -27.72
C SER A 180 -0.28 9.72 -27.52
N GLY A 181 0.49 8.88 -26.81
CA GLY A 181 1.94 9.04 -26.61
C GLY A 181 2.32 9.96 -25.45
N ILE A 182 1.34 10.38 -24.65
CA ILE A 182 1.53 11.32 -23.54
C ILE A 182 2.29 10.64 -22.40
N THR A 183 3.32 11.30 -21.88
CA THR A 183 4.17 10.79 -20.80
C THR A 183 4.20 11.78 -19.62
N ILE A 184 3.85 11.30 -18.44
CA ILE A 184 3.85 12.04 -17.17
C ILE A 184 4.67 11.22 -16.17
N THR A 185 5.96 11.55 -15.99
CA THR A 185 6.88 10.73 -15.18
C THR A 185 7.70 11.52 -14.16
N ASN A 186 8.00 10.95 -12.99
CA ASN A 186 8.91 11.56 -11.99
C ASN A 186 8.43 12.92 -11.46
N ASN A 187 7.10 13.16 -11.41
CA ASN A 187 6.54 14.43 -10.92
C ASN A 187 6.06 14.33 -9.47
N SER A 188 5.98 15.46 -8.78
CA SER A 188 5.45 15.54 -7.42
C SER A 188 4.16 16.39 -7.42
N PHE A 189 3.07 15.86 -6.86
CA PHE A 189 1.75 16.47 -6.87
C PHE A 189 1.24 16.68 -5.43
N ILE A 190 1.34 17.91 -4.92
CA ILE A 190 0.96 18.26 -3.54
C ILE A 190 -0.34 19.09 -3.56
N SER A 191 -1.41 18.55 -2.98
CA SER A 191 -2.74 19.20 -3.01
C SER A 191 -2.82 20.47 -2.14
N ASP A 192 -3.92 21.22 -2.25
CA ASP A 192 -4.11 22.49 -1.53
C ASP A 192 -4.91 22.38 -0.20
N GLY A 193 -5.41 21.18 0.13
CA GLY A 193 -6.23 20.92 1.32
C GLY A 193 -7.64 21.57 1.33
N ASN A 194 -8.04 22.29 0.27
CA ASN A 194 -9.19 23.21 0.30
C ASN A 194 -10.41 22.79 -0.57
N ASN A 195 -10.46 21.55 -1.08
CA ASN A 195 -11.48 21.13 -2.07
C ASN A 195 -12.14 19.77 -1.77
N ASN A 196 -13.47 19.68 -2.00
CA ASN A 196 -14.31 18.50 -1.73
C ASN A 196 -14.26 17.39 -2.80
N GLU A 197 -14.26 16.13 -2.36
CA GLU A 197 -14.72 14.83 -2.93
C GLU A 197 -14.73 14.50 -4.46
N TYR A 198 -14.42 15.42 -5.38
CA TYR A 198 -14.69 15.28 -6.83
C TYR A 198 -13.50 15.61 -7.75
N TYR A 199 -12.31 15.82 -7.18
CA TYR A 199 -11.14 16.35 -7.90
C TYR A 199 -9.94 15.42 -7.78
N ALA A 200 -9.14 15.36 -8.84
CA ALA A 200 -7.96 14.53 -8.93
C ALA A 200 -6.73 15.37 -9.31
N ALA A 201 -5.53 14.95 -8.90
CA ALA A 201 -4.29 15.60 -9.34
C ALA A 201 -4.10 15.47 -10.85
N ILE A 202 -4.26 14.25 -11.38
CA ILE A 202 -4.35 13.98 -12.83
C ILE A 202 -5.76 13.49 -13.17
N ARG A 203 -6.38 14.10 -14.19
CA ARG A 203 -7.73 13.74 -14.65
C ARG A 203 -7.80 13.54 -16.16
N VAL A 204 -8.28 12.38 -16.61
CA VAL A 204 -8.42 12.03 -18.04
C VAL A 204 -9.90 11.95 -18.41
N ASP A 205 -10.46 13.05 -18.91
CA ASP A 205 -11.88 13.19 -19.33
C ASP A 205 -12.09 12.87 -20.84
N CYS A 206 -11.17 12.11 -21.46
CA CYS A 206 -11.25 11.72 -22.87
C CYS A 206 -10.64 10.33 -23.10
N SER A 207 -10.69 9.84 -24.34
CA SER A 207 -10.05 8.57 -24.71
C SER A 207 -8.54 8.75 -24.92
N VAL A 208 -7.74 7.79 -24.44
CA VAL A 208 -6.27 7.78 -24.60
C VAL A 208 -5.74 6.46 -25.16
N ASP A 209 -4.60 6.47 -25.84
CA ASP A 209 -3.86 5.30 -26.33
C ASP A 209 -2.36 5.48 -26.07
N ARG A 210 -1.69 4.57 -25.35
CA ARG A 210 -0.29 4.79 -24.87
C ARG A 210 -0.17 6.07 -24.03
N LEU A 211 -0.81 6.08 -22.86
CA LEU A 211 -0.60 7.06 -21.80
C LEU A 211 0.27 6.42 -20.72
N PHE A 212 1.39 7.08 -20.39
CA PHE A 212 2.33 6.64 -19.35
C PHE A 212 2.27 7.58 -18.16
N ILE A 213 1.97 7.05 -16.98
CA ILE A 213 1.99 7.74 -15.69
C ILE A 213 2.88 6.94 -14.75
N THR A 214 4.13 7.35 -14.61
CA THR A 214 5.19 6.53 -14.00
C THR A 214 6.01 7.27 -12.94
N ASN A 215 6.40 6.60 -11.85
CA ASN A 215 7.35 7.16 -10.86
C ASN A 215 6.93 8.53 -10.26
N ASN A 216 5.64 8.87 -10.26
CA ASN A 216 5.15 10.14 -9.71
C ASN A 216 4.79 9.97 -8.23
N VAL A 217 5.07 11.00 -7.43
CA VAL A 217 4.68 11.07 -6.01
C VAL A 217 3.47 11.99 -5.87
N PHE A 218 2.38 11.45 -5.33
CA PHE A 218 1.16 12.19 -5.02
C PHE A 218 1.02 12.31 -3.50
N THR A 219 0.70 13.50 -3.01
CA THR A 219 0.45 13.77 -1.59
C THR A 219 -0.75 14.69 -1.44
N ALA A 220 -1.72 14.30 -0.62
CA ALA A 220 -2.86 15.16 -0.27
C ALA A 220 -2.91 15.47 1.22
N TYR A 221 -3.56 16.60 1.56
CA TYR A 221 -3.87 16.99 2.93
C TYR A 221 -5.28 16.56 3.37
N SER A 222 -5.98 15.75 2.56
CA SER A 222 -7.36 15.32 2.85
C SER A 222 -7.85 14.23 1.90
N TYR A 223 -8.53 13.23 2.47
CA TYR A 223 -9.36 12.21 1.80
C TYR A 223 -10.45 12.72 0.83
N SER A 224 -10.62 14.05 0.67
CA SER A 224 -11.48 14.64 -0.36
C SER A 224 -10.85 14.69 -1.76
N TYR A 225 -9.54 14.47 -1.89
CA TYR A 225 -8.86 14.40 -3.18
C TYR A 225 -8.73 12.96 -3.70
N SER A 226 -8.77 12.80 -5.01
CA SER A 226 -8.26 11.61 -5.70
C SER A 226 -6.84 11.84 -6.22
N GLY A 227 -6.05 10.79 -6.41
CA GLY A 227 -4.73 10.89 -7.03
C GLY A 227 -4.86 11.00 -8.56
N LEU A 228 -5.14 9.85 -9.19
CA LEU A 228 -5.38 9.68 -10.61
C LEU A 228 -6.84 9.27 -10.86
N LYS A 229 -7.53 10.03 -11.72
CA LYS A 229 -8.85 9.63 -12.27
C LYS A 229 -8.81 9.50 -13.79
N LEU A 230 -8.82 8.25 -14.28
CA LEU A 230 -8.70 7.91 -15.70
C LEU A 230 -10.02 7.34 -16.23
N GLY A 231 -10.58 7.97 -17.28
CA GLY A 231 -11.83 7.53 -17.92
C GLY A 231 -11.66 6.29 -18.81
N SER A 232 -11.45 6.50 -20.12
CA SER A 232 -11.31 5.40 -21.10
C SER A 232 -9.95 5.43 -21.77
N GLY A 233 -9.33 4.27 -21.94
CA GLY A 233 -7.96 4.19 -22.47
C GLY A 233 -7.65 2.87 -23.18
N THR A 234 -6.49 2.81 -23.83
CA THR A 234 -5.91 1.57 -24.35
C THR A 234 -4.38 1.63 -24.24
N ASN A 235 -3.69 0.52 -24.01
CA ASN A 235 -2.22 0.48 -23.86
C ASN A 235 -1.68 1.46 -22.79
N CYS A 236 -2.43 1.70 -21.72
CA CYS A 236 -2.04 2.65 -20.66
C CYS A 236 -1.19 1.97 -19.59
N VAL A 237 -0.19 2.70 -19.09
CA VAL A 237 0.72 2.24 -18.04
C VAL A 237 0.64 3.20 -16.86
N ILE A 238 0.25 2.68 -15.70
CA ILE A 238 0.26 3.39 -14.42
C ILE A 238 1.21 2.61 -13.51
N SER A 239 2.49 2.99 -13.46
CA SER A 239 3.53 2.18 -12.79
C SER A 239 4.38 2.93 -11.77
N SER A 240 4.76 2.27 -10.69
CA SER A 240 5.80 2.76 -9.77
C SER A 240 5.49 4.12 -9.13
N ASN A 241 4.22 4.53 -9.06
CA ASN A 241 3.81 5.80 -8.46
C ASN A 241 3.54 5.64 -6.95
N THR A 242 3.84 6.66 -6.17
CA THR A 242 3.54 6.72 -4.72
C THR A 242 2.31 7.59 -4.48
N PHE A 243 1.35 7.14 -3.66
CA PHE A 243 0.17 7.92 -3.29
C PHE A 243 -0.03 7.91 -1.76
N ASN A 244 -0.14 9.10 -1.15
CA ASN A 244 -0.31 9.29 0.29
C ASN A 244 -1.54 10.19 0.60
N ASN A 245 -2.42 9.73 1.52
CA ASN A 245 -3.54 10.49 2.10
C ASN A 245 -4.62 10.96 1.09
N PHE A 246 -4.98 10.07 0.14
CA PHE A 246 -6.04 10.30 -0.84
C PHE A 246 -7.36 9.59 -0.47
N GLY A 247 -8.47 10.16 -0.94
CA GLY A 247 -9.76 9.50 -0.99
C GLY A 247 -9.70 8.27 -1.90
N ASP A 248 -9.44 8.47 -3.19
CA ASP A 248 -9.19 7.38 -4.14
C ASP A 248 -7.85 7.62 -4.86
N ALA A 249 -6.85 6.78 -4.59
CA ALA A 249 -5.50 6.97 -5.15
C ALA A 249 -5.49 6.74 -6.67
N ILE A 250 -5.98 5.59 -7.14
CA ILE A 250 -6.16 5.28 -8.56
C ILE A 250 -7.62 4.87 -8.79
N SER A 251 -8.34 5.64 -9.61
CA SER A 251 -9.73 5.35 -10.00
C SER A 251 -9.86 5.33 -11.52
N LEU A 252 -10.21 4.15 -12.05
CA LEU A 252 -10.32 3.83 -13.48
C LEU A 252 -11.80 3.63 -13.82
N PHE A 253 -12.40 4.46 -14.68
CA PHE A 253 -13.85 4.46 -14.87
C PHE A 253 -14.30 4.49 -16.35
N GLY A 254 -14.77 3.33 -16.81
CA GLY A 254 -15.24 3.10 -18.16
C GLY A 254 -14.28 2.21 -18.94
N ASN A 255 -14.43 2.22 -20.26
CA ASN A 255 -13.86 1.22 -21.17
C ASN A 255 -12.34 1.38 -21.38
N LEU A 256 -11.57 1.13 -20.33
CA LEU A 256 -10.13 0.92 -20.35
C LEU A 256 -9.83 -0.48 -20.90
N GLN A 257 -8.86 -0.59 -21.79
CA GLN A 257 -8.50 -1.83 -22.47
C GLN A 257 -6.99 -2.06 -22.48
N ASP A 258 -6.53 -3.32 -22.46
CA ASP A 258 -5.12 -3.68 -22.76
C ASP A 258 -4.10 -2.82 -21.97
N SER A 259 -4.28 -2.67 -20.65
CA SER A 259 -3.57 -1.67 -19.83
C SER A 259 -3.09 -2.26 -18.49
N GLN A 260 -2.10 -1.62 -17.85
CA GLN A 260 -1.50 -2.11 -16.61
C GLN A 260 -1.45 -1.08 -15.47
N VAL A 261 -1.61 -1.57 -14.24
CA VAL A 261 -1.42 -0.85 -12.97
C VAL A 261 -0.40 -1.62 -12.14
N SER A 262 0.85 -1.18 -12.11
CA SER A 262 1.97 -2.01 -11.63
C SER A 262 2.87 -1.32 -10.61
N TYR A 263 3.37 -2.03 -9.60
CA TYR A 263 4.39 -1.52 -8.66
C TYR A 263 4.06 -0.20 -7.94
N ASN A 264 2.79 0.22 -7.87
CA ASN A 264 2.42 1.47 -7.19
C ASN A 264 2.38 1.25 -5.68
N TYR A 265 2.92 2.21 -4.91
CA TYR A 265 2.87 2.19 -3.44
C TYR A 265 1.79 3.16 -2.96
N ILE A 266 0.76 2.66 -2.27
CA ILE A 266 -0.42 3.46 -1.91
C ILE A 266 -0.72 3.30 -0.42
N TYR A 267 -0.67 4.41 0.32
CA TYR A 267 -0.81 4.35 1.77
C TYR A 267 -1.57 5.53 2.41
N ASP A 268 -2.06 5.28 3.63
CA ASP A 268 -2.80 6.22 4.48
C ASP A 268 -4.02 6.87 3.80
N GLY A 269 -4.62 6.21 2.81
CA GLY A 269 -5.78 6.68 2.06
C GLY A 269 -7.10 6.03 2.47
N ARG A 270 -8.13 6.16 1.63
CA ARG A 270 -9.44 5.51 1.84
C ARG A 270 -9.71 4.37 0.85
N TRP A 271 -9.49 4.60 -0.44
CA TRP A 271 -9.56 3.60 -1.50
C TRP A 271 -8.25 3.62 -2.29
N SER A 272 -7.59 2.47 -2.42
CA SER A 272 -6.35 2.35 -3.17
C SER A 272 -6.57 2.28 -4.68
N ILE A 273 -7.07 1.15 -5.19
CA ILE A 273 -7.28 0.92 -6.63
C ILE A 273 -8.76 0.57 -6.90
N GLU A 274 -9.46 1.50 -7.54
CA GLU A 274 -10.89 1.40 -7.91
C GLU A 274 -11.03 1.24 -9.43
N ILE A 275 -11.87 0.29 -9.90
CA ILE A 275 -12.02 -0.03 -11.33
C ILE A 275 -13.49 -0.24 -11.70
N TRP A 276 -13.95 0.43 -12.77
CA TRP A 276 -15.27 0.26 -13.35
C TRP A 276 -15.19 -0.16 -14.84
N ASP A 277 -15.55 -1.41 -15.16
CA ASP A 277 -15.67 -1.99 -16.51
C ASP A 277 -14.42 -1.93 -17.43
N GLY A 278 -13.27 -2.41 -16.94
CA GLY A 278 -12.05 -2.61 -17.74
C GLY A 278 -11.95 -3.98 -18.45
N ASN A 279 -11.24 -4.05 -19.59
CA ASN A 279 -11.00 -5.31 -20.33
C ASN A 279 -9.52 -5.58 -20.64
N ASN A 280 -9.02 -6.79 -20.37
CA ASN A 280 -7.61 -7.16 -20.55
C ASN A 280 -6.67 -6.24 -19.73
N ILE A 281 -6.89 -6.19 -18.41
CA ILE A 281 -6.19 -5.31 -17.47
C ILE A 281 -5.29 -6.16 -16.56
N SER A 282 -4.03 -5.76 -16.42
CA SER A 282 -3.05 -6.40 -15.52
C SER A 282 -2.77 -5.51 -14.30
N ILE A 283 -2.77 -6.08 -13.10
CA ILE A 283 -2.57 -5.38 -11.84
C ILE A 283 -1.60 -6.19 -10.98
N PHE A 284 -0.39 -5.69 -10.76
CA PHE A 284 0.67 -6.48 -10.12
C PHE A 284 1.77 -5.70 -9.42
N GLY A 285 2.40 -6.29 -8.42
CA GLY A 285 3.49 -5.68 -7.64
C GLY A 285 3.08 -4.47 -6.79
N ASN A 286 1.79 -4.10 -6.73
CA ASN A 286 1.36 -2.91 -5.98
C ASN A 286 1.36 -3.23 -4.47
N LYS A 287 2.02 -2.39 -3.67
CA LYS A 287 2.02 -2.46 -2.19
C LYS A 287 0.98 -1.47 -1.64
N LEU A 288 -0.02 -1.94 -0.88
CA LEU A 288 -1.16 -1.16 -0.40
C LEU A 288 -1.24 -1.20 1.15
N TYR A 289 -1.11 -0.06 1.83
CA TYR A 289 -0.84 -0.02 3.28
C TYR A 289 -1.74 0.97 4.05
N ARG A 290 -2.45 0.50 5.10
CA ARG A 290 -3.30 1.35 5.99
C ARG A 290 -4.41 2.16 5.30
N ASN A 291 -4.92 1.74 4.15
CA ASN A 291 -6.13 2.32 3.56
C ASN A 291 -7.40 1.64 4.11
N SER A 292 -8.59 2.12 3.74
CA SER A 292 -9.87 1.47 4.10
C SER A 292 -10.31 0.37 3.11
N CYS A 293 -9.65 0.27 1.96
CA CYS A 293 -9.98 -0.64 0.86
C CYS A 293 -8.83 -0.68 -0.17
N GLY A 294 -8.25 -1.87 -0.40
CA GLY A 294 -7.15 -2.07 -1.32
C GLY A 294 -7.61 -2.10 -2.78
N PHE A 295 -8.58 -2.97 -3.07
CA PHE A 295 -9.18 -3.11 -4.40
C PHE A 295 -10.70 -3.01 -4.32
N GLU A 296 -11.32 -2.14 -5.12
CA GLU A 296 -12.78 -2.09 -5.31
C GLU A 296 -13.13 -2.16 -6.81
N ILE A 297 -13.57 -3.34 -7.26
CA ILE A 297 -13.71 -3.70 -8.68
C ILE A 297 -15.19 -3.87 -9.06
N TYR A 298 -15.67 -3.04 -9.96
CA TYR A 298 -17.02 -3.03 -10.54
C TYR A 298 -16.96 -3.46 -12.01
N GLY A 299 -17.17 -4.74 -12.33
CA GLY A 299 -17.27 -5.20 -13.72
C GLY A 299 -15.95 -5.57 -14.41
N GLY A 300 -16.01 -5.60 -15.74
CA GLY A 300 -14.88 -5.96 -16.61
C GLY A 300 -14.77 -7.43 -17.05
N SER A 301 -13.72 -7.73 -17.83
CA SER A 301 -13.41 -9.05 -18.40
C SER A 301 -11.91 -9.23 -18.70
N ASN A 302 -11.33 -10.44 -18.53
CA ASN A 302 -9.88 -10.66 -18.67
C ASN A 302 -9.08 -9.74 -17.70
N LEU A 303 -9.38 -9.82 -16.41
CA LEU A 303 -8.74 -9.00 -15.37
C LEU A 303 -7.80 -9.88 -14.56
N TYR A 304 -6.52 -9.50 -14.49
CA TYR A 304 -5.44 -10.24 -13.85
C TYR A 304 -4.93 -9.46 -12.63
N LEU A 305 -5.10 -10.00 -11.42
CA LEU A 305 -4.50 -9.49 -10.19
C LEU A 305 -3.45 -10.49 -9.70
N HIS A 306 -2.18 -10.16 -9.77
CA HIS A 306 -1.10 -11.06 -9.34
C HIS A 306 -0.01 -10.33 -8.58
N GLU A 307 0.61 -10.97 -7.58
CA GLU A 307 1.78 -10.41 -6.89
C GLU A 307 1.54 -9.01 -6.27
N ASN A 308 0.30 -8.71 -5.84
CA ASN A 308 0.00 -7.49 -5.07
C ASN A 308 0.05 -7.78 -3.57
N GLU A 309 0.50 -6.80 -2.79
CA GLU A 309 0.64 -6.91 -1.34
C GLU A 309 -0.23 -5.86 -0.65
N LEU A 310 -0.91 -6.27 0.42
CA LEU A 310 -1.90 -5.45 1.11
C LEU A 310 -1.75 -5.58 2.63
N PHE A 311 -2.01 -4.52 3.38
CA PHE A 311 -1.88 -4.52 4.84
C PHE A 311 -3.05 -3.79 5.51
N ASN A 312 -3.81 -4.56 6.29
CA ASN A 312 -5.10 -4.25 6.93
C ASN A 312 -6.22 -3.78 5.97
N GLU A 313 -6.06 -4.07 4.69
CA GLU A 313 -6.99 -3.71 3.61
C GLU A 313 -8.21 -4.64 3.51
N THR A 314 -9.29 -4.11 2.91
CA THR A 314 -10.37 -4.95 2.35
C THR A 314 -10.31 -5.01 0.82
N ILE A 315 -10.58 -6.18 0.24
CA ILE A 315 -10.75 -6.38 -1.21
C ILE A 315 -12.23 -6.65 -1.50
N ARG A 316 -12.78 -5.97 -2.51
CA ARG A 316 -14.22 -5.96 -2.82
C ARG A 316 -14.45 -6.04 -4.32
N VAL A 317 -15.34 -6.94 -4.75
CA VAL A 317 -15.63 -7.16 -6.17
C VAL A 317 -17.14 -7.29 -6.42
N PHE A 318 -17.69 -6.46 -7.31
CA PHE A 318 -19.11 -6.13 -7.41
C PHE A 318 -19.69 -6.31 -8.83
N GLY A 319 -19.92 -7.57 -9.22
CA GLY A 319 -20.59 -7.94 -10.48
C GLY A 319 -19.73 -7.73 -11.73
N GLY A 320 -20.04 -8.44 -12.83
CA GLY A 320 -19.24 -8.45 -14.05
C GLY A 320 -19.39 -9.76 -14.86
N ASP A 321 -18.65 -9.88 -15.97
CA ASP A 321 -18.45 -11.16 -16.68
C ASP A 321 -17.04 -11.68 -16.37
N PHE A 322 -16.85 -12.09 -15.12
CA PHE A 322 -15.58 -12.57 -14.58
C PHE A 322 -15.15 -13.96 -15.10
N THR A 323 -15.65 -14.40 -16.27
CA THR A 323 -15.32 -15.71 -16.85
C THR A 323 -13.82 -15.93 -17.08
N ASN A 324 -13.06 -14.84 -17.25
CA ASN A 324 -11.60 -14.82 -17.32
C ASN A 324 -10.97 -13.88 -16.26
N PHE A 325 -11.54 -13.79 -15.05
CA PHE A 325 -10.83 -13.16 -13.92
C PHE A 325 -9.77 -14.12 -13.38
N ASN A 326 -8.55 -13.65 -13.16
CA ASN A 326 -7.45 -14.45 -12.63
C ASN A 326 -6.82 -13.73 -11.42
N SER A 327 -6.69 -14.44 -10.29
CA SER A 327 -6.01 -13.94 -9.09
C SER A 327 -5.07 -15.00 -8.55
N ILE A 328 -3.79 -14.66 -8.46
CA ILE A 328 -2.66 -15.56 -8.14
C ILE A 328 -1.71 -14.81 -7.21
N ASN A 329 -1.19 -15.45 -6.15
CA ASN A 329 -0.13 -14.91 -5.28
C ASN A 329 -0.37 -13.45 -4.81
N ASN A 330 -1.56 -13.10 -4.28
CA ASN A 330 -1.78 -11.78 -3.68
C ASN A 330 -1.74 -11.93 -2.15
N LYS A 331 -0.90 -11.14 -1.47
CA LYS A 331 -0.74 -11.20 -0.01
C LYS A 331 -1.66 -10.19 0.70
N VAL A 332 -2.23 -10.54 1.84
CA VAL A 332 -2.84 -9.58 2.79
C VAL A 332 -2.30 -9.86 4.19
N ASN A 333 -1.66 -8.90 4.85
CA ASN A 333 -0.93 -9.06 6.12
C ASN A 333 0.09 -10.22 6.03
N GLY A 334 0.95 -10.19 5.01
CA GLY A 334 1.89 -11.26 4.67
C GLY A 334 1.27 -12.57 4.16
N LYS A 335 -0.06 -12.74 4.26
CA LYS A 335 -0.75 -14.02 4.13
C LYS A 335 -1.42 -14.23 2.77
N ASP A 336 -1.25 -15.43 2.20
CA ASP A 336 -1.61 -15.82 0.83
C ASP A 336 -3.14 -15.85 0.60
N ILE A 337 -3.72 -14.80 -0.01
CA ILE A 337 -5.17 -14.74 -0.26
C ILE A 337 -5.53 -15.20 -1.67
N ARG A 338 -6.55 -16.07 -1.76
CA ARG A 338 -7.07 -16.59 -3.03
C ARG A 338 -8.55 -16.26 -3.21
N PHE A 339 -8.83 -15.41 -4.21
CA PHE A 339 -10.18 -15.13 -4.67
C PHE A 339 -10.60 -16.15 -5.73
N VAL A 340 -11.79 -16.75 -5.61
CA VAL A 340 -12.39 -17.57 -6.68
C VAL A 340 -13.77 -17.03 -7.01
N LEU A 341 -13.80 -16.21 -8.07
CA LEU A 341 -14.97 -15.44 -8.48
C LEU A 341 -15.71 -16.11 -9.64
N SER A 342 -17.03 -16.20 -9.50
CA SER A 342 -18.03 -16.39 -10.57
C SER A 342 -17.81 -17.56 -11.54
N GLN A 343 -17.16 -18.65 -11.11
CA GLN A 343 -17.09 -19.86 -11.93
C GLN A 343 -18.33 -20.75 -11.75
N LYS A 344 -18.72 -21.40 -12.85
CA LYS A 344 -19.92 -22.25 -12.86
C LYS A 344 -19.77 -23.49 -11.98
N ASP A 345 -18.62 -24.14 -12.09
CA ASP A 345 -18.26 -25.36 -11.38
C ASP A 345 -16.87 -25.15 -10.78
N VAL A 346 -16.81 -24.88 -9.46
CA VAL A 346 -15.56 -24.68 -8.70
C VAL A 346 -15.19 -25.99 -8.01
N LEU A 347 -13.92 -26.41 -8.14
CA LEU A 347 -13.31 -27.46 -7.33
C LEU A 347 -11.98 -26.94 -6.77
N ILE A 348 -11.84 -26.97 -5.44
CA ILE A 348 -10.59 -26.68 -4.74
C ILE A 348 -10.28 -27.88 -3.85
N GLU A 349 -9.09 -28.46 -3.98
CA GLU A 349 -8.63 -29.59 -3.17
C GLU A 349 -7.29 -29.24 -2.50
N SER A 350 -7.13 -29.63 -1.23
CA SER A 350 -5.85 -29.69 -0.51
C SER A 350 -5.07 -28.37 -0.46
N THR A 351 -5.72 -27.32 0.04
CA THR A 351 -5.12 -26.00 0.25
C THR A 351 -5.02 -25.68 1.75
N THR A 352 -3.84 -25.92 2.32
CA THR A 352 -3.36 -25.12 3.46
C THR A 352 -3.07 -23.71 2.94
N ILE A 353 -3.95 -22.78 3.30
CA ILE A 353 -3.82 -21.36 3.02
C ILE A 353 -3.81 -20.66 4.38
N GLU A 354 -2.91 -19.70 4.55
CA GLU A 354 -3.02 -18.70 5.60
C GLU A 354 -3.70 -17.49 4.95
N GLY A 355 -4.95 -17.20 5.33
CA GLY A 355 -5.79 -16.22 4.63
C GLY A 355 -7.25 -16.68 4.51
N GLU A 356 -8.12 -15.87 3.89
CA GLU A 356 -9.54 -16.17 3.67
C GLU A 356 -9.83 -16.48 2.19
N LEU A 357 -10.65 -17.50 1.94
CA LEU A 357 -11.22 -17.79 0.61
C LEU A 357 -12.56 -17.07 0.45
N VAL A 358 -12.60 -16.07 -0.44
CA VAL A 358 -13.85 -15.37 -0.79
C VAL A 358 -14.41 -15.89 -2.11
N LEU A 359 -15.65 -16.41 -2.05
CA LEU A 359 -16.39 -16.97 -3.19
C LEU A 359 -17.61 -16.12 -3.54
N ILE A 360 -17.69 -15.62 -4.78
CA ILE A 360 -18.82 -14.78 -5.22
C ILE A 360 -19.47 -15.37 -6.48
N ASN A 361 -20.81 -15.38 -6.56
CA ASN A 361 -21.62 -15.74 -7.74
C ASN A 361 -21.34 -17.10 -8.42
N SER A 362 -20.78 -18.09 -7.72
CA SER A 362 -20.51 -19.43 -8.27
C SER A 362 -21.75 -20.35 -8.28
N GLU A 363 -21.90 -21.27 -9.24
CA GLU A 363 -23.13 -22.10 -9.39
C GLU A 363 -23.09 -23.44 -8.64
N ASN A 364 -21.94 -24.13 -8.66
CA ASN A 364 -21.66 -25.35 -7.91
C ASN A 364 -20.23 -25.25 -7.36
N VAL A 365 -20.06 -25.42 -6.05
CA VAL A 365 -18.73 -25.33 -5.40
C VAL A 365 -18.45 -26.64 -4.66
N ILE A 366 -17.25 -27.18 -4.83
CA ILE A 366 -16.71 -28.27 -4.03
C ILE A 366 -15.38 -27.81 -3.43
N LEU A 367 -15.32 -27.69 -2.11
CA LEU A 367 -14.08 -27.42 -1.36
C LEU A 367 -13.73 -28.68 -0.58
N LYS A 368 -12.48 -29.14 -0.69
CA LYS A 368 -12.04 -30.40 -0.09
C LYS A 368 -10.68 -30.29 0.60
N ASP A 369 -10.54 -30.96 1.74
CA ASP A 369 -9.33 -30.96 2.59
C ASP A 369 -8.89 -29.52 2.95
N PHE A 370 -9.86 -28.67 3.31
CA PHE A 370 -9.69 -27.23 3.54
C PHE A 370 -9.54 -26.91 5.04
N THR A 371 -8.81 -25.84 5.41
CA THR A 371 -8.49 -25.53 6.83
C THR A 371 -8.44 -24.03 7.21
N CYS A 372 -8.87 -23.11 6.34
CA CYS A 372 -8.87 -21.67 6.60
C CYS A 372 -10.27 -21.05 6.41
N PRO A 373 -10.48 -19.77 6.79
CA PRO A 373 -11.76 -19.10 6.64
C PRO A 373 -12.33 -19.07 5.22
N ILE A 374 -13.66 -19.16 5.12
CA ILE A 374 -14.41 -19.13 3.86
C ILE A 374 -15.60 -18.18 4.00
N SER A 375 -15.55 -17.06 3.28
CA SER A 375 -16.72 -16.21 3.01
C SER A 375 -17.33 -16.54 1.66
N VAL A 376 -18.66 -16.68 1.60
CA VAL A 376 -19.35 -17.00 0.34
C VAL A 376 -20.55 -16.09 0.13
N TYR A 377 -20.64 -15.42 -1.01
CA TYR A 377 -21.70 -14.48 -1.37
C TYR A 377 -22.41 -14.88 -2.65
N GLN A 378 -23.75 -14.84 -2.64
CA GLN A 378 -24.65 -15.03 -3.78
C GLN A 378 -24.56 -16.40 -4.51
N SER A 379 -23.58 -17.24 -4.14
CA SER A 379 -23.23 -18.52 -4.77
C SER A 379 -24.17 -19.67 -4.37
N ASN A 380 -24.37 -20.63 -5.27
CA ASN A 380 -25.27 -21.78 -5.12
C ASN A 380 -24.49 -23.12 -4.94
N ASN A 381 -25.24 -24.16 -4.53
CA ASN A 381 -24.80 -25.57 -4.39
C ASN A 381 -23.36 -25.76 -3.87
N ILE A 382 -23.06 -25.18 -2.70
CA ILE A 382 -21.75 -25.28 -2.04
C ILE A 382 -21.65 -26.64 -1.32
N THR A 383 -20.53 -27.32 -1.47
CA THR A 383 -20.20 -28.59 -0.81
C THR A 383 -18.83 -28.48 -0.17
N LEU A 384 -18.76 -28.45 1.16
CA LEU A 384 -17.53 -28.68 1.92
C LEU A 384 -17.41 -30.18 2.16
N THR A 385 -16.24 -30.78 1.88
CA THR A 385 -16.00 -32.20 2.16
C THR A 385 -14.63 -32.44 2.78
N ASP A 386 -14.59 -33.27 3.83
CA ASP A 386 -13.34 -33.74 4.48
C ASP A 386 -12.48 -32.64 5.16
N SER A 387 -12.86 -31.36 5.02
CA SER A 387 -12.26 -30.17 5.65
C SER A 387 -12.31 -30.13 7.18
N ILE A 388 -11.49 -29.25 7.79
CA ILE A 388 -11.58 -28.84 9.19
C ILE A 388 -12.16 -27.43 9.26
N ILE A 389 -13.09 -27.19 10.19
CA ILE A 389 -13.77 -25.92 10.45
C ILE A 389 -13.58 -25.56 11.93
N LYS A 390 -13.05 -24.37 12.21
CA LYS A 390 -12.86 -23.76 13.54
C LYS A 390 -13.90 -22.64 13.79
N ASP A 391 -13.79 -21.94 14.91
CA ASP A 391 -14.55 -20.68 15.14
C ASP A 391 -14.17 -19.63 14.09
N GLY A 392 -15.17 -18.95 13.52
CA GLY A 392 -14.97 -17.90 12.52
C GLY A 392 -14.73 -18.40 11.09
N ASP A 393 -14.33 -19.66 10.89
CA ASP A 393 -13.91 -20.19 9.57
C ASP A 393 -15.02 -20.22 8.48
N VAL A 394 -16.30 -19.99 8.78
CA VAL A 394 -17.41 -20.20 7.82
C VAL A 394 -18.47 -19.08 7.88
N GLY A 395 -18.31 -18.07 7.02
CA GLY A 395 -19.22 -16.94 6.80
C GLY A 395 -20.06 -17.08 5.51
N VAL A 396 -21.08 -17.95 5.51
CA VAL A 396 -21.78 -18.33 4.26
C VAL A 396 -23.09 -17.56 4.02
N SER A 397 -22.99 -16.52 3.17
CA SER A 397 -24.10 -15.77 2.56
C SER A 397 -24.66 -16.48 1.31
N VAL A 398 -25.44 -17.53 1.54
CA VAL A 398 -26.13 -18.31 0.51
C VAL A 398 -27.39 -17.60 -0.01
N SER A 399 -27.59 -17.60 -1.34
CA SER A 399 -28.72 -16.89 -1.95
C SER A 399 -30.10 -17.51 -1.64
N GLU A 400 -31.19 -16.81 -1.98
CA GLU A 400 -32.57 -17.33 -1.85
C GLU A 400 -32.87 -18.59 -2.70
N THR A 401 -31.95 -19.09 -3.52
CA THR A 401 -32.05 -20.37 -4.25
C THR A 401 -31.14 -21.48 -3.71
N SER A 402 -30.23 -21.13 -2.80
CA SER A 402 -29.02 -21.90 -2.55
C SER A 402 -29.16 -23.12 -1.63
N LYS A 403 -28.09 -23.92 -1.62
CA LYS A 403 -27.87 -25.04 -0.72
C LYS A 403 -26.41 -24.99 -0.25
N LEU A 404 -26.21 -25.04 1.06
CA LEU A 404 -24.91 -25.41 1.64
C LEU A 404 -24.99 -26.87 2.07
N LYS A 405 -23.95 -27.64 1.71
CA LYS A 405 -23.74 -29.02 2.15
C LYS A 405 -22.36 -29.14 2.79
N ILE A 406 -22.26 -29.84 3.90
CA ILE A 406 -21.02 -30.14 4.61
C ILE A 406 -20.97 -31.65 4.87
N THR A 407 -19.90 -32.35 4.49
CA THR A 407 -19.78 -33.80 4.67
C THR A 407 -18.40 -34.28 5.07
N SER A 408 -18.33 -35.33 5.89
CA SER A 408 -17.06 -35.93 6.36
C SER A 408 -16.13 -34.99 7.15
N SER A 409 -16.44 -33.69 7.21
CA SER A 409 -15.63 -32.64 7.83
C SER A 409 -15.58 -32.75 9.36
N ILE A 410 -14.53 -32.18 9.92
CA ILE A 410 -14.42 -31.89 11.35
C ILE A 410 -14.92 -30.46 11.58
N ILE A 411 -15.79 -30.28 12.56
CA ILE A 411 -16.33 -28.98 13.00
C ILE A 411 -15.96 -28.81 14.47
N SER A 412 -15.28 -27.73 14.80
CA SER A 412 -14.72 -27.47 16.13
C SER A 412 -14.89 -26.00 16.49
N GLY A 413 -15.07 -25.70 17.77
CA GLY A 413 -15.17 -24.33 18.26
C GLY A 413 -15.82 -24.24 19.63
N ASN A 414 -15.83 -23.03 20.17
CA ASN A 414 -16.47 -22.63 21.43
C ASN A 414 -17.59 -21.58 21.19
N SER A 415 -17.62 -20.91 20.04
CA SER A 415 -18.39 -19.68 19.81
C SER A 415 -19.28 -19.75 18.57
N TRP A 416 -18.70 -19.70 17.36
CA TRP A 416 -19.41 -19.51 16.08
C TRP A 416 -18.75 -20.30 14.93
N GLY A 417 -18.98 -21.62 14.87
CA GLY A 417 -18.39 -22.46 13.82
C GLY A 417 -19.05 -22.42 12.43
N ILE A 418 -20.34 -22.04 12.32
CA ILE A 418 -21.05 -21.92 11.02
C ILE A 418 -22.08 -20.78 11.06
N ILE A 419 -21.86 -19.74 10.27
CA ILE A 419 -22.86 -18.71 9.96
C ILE A 419 -23.45 -19.01 8.58
N ALA A 420 -24.78 -19.08 8.49
CA ALA A 420 -25.48 -19.43 7.24
C ALA A 420 -26.77 -18.64 7.04
N TRP A 421 -26.82 -17.85 5.97
CA TRP A 421 -28.03 -17.14 5.52
C TRP A 421 -28.47 -17.74 4.19
N GLY A 422 -29.66 -18.36 4.06
CA GLY A 422 -30.16 -18.89 2.78
C GLY A 422 -31.11 -20.09 2.92
N ASN A 423 -31.54 -20.69 1.80
CA ASN A 423 -32.70 -21.61 1.79
C ASN A 423 -32.48 -22.98 2.47
N ASN A 424 -31.35 -23.66 2.23
CA ASN A 424 -31.17 -25.05 2.67
C ASN A 424 -29.76 -25.32 3.20
N LEU A 425 -29.66 -25.98 4.36
CA LEU A 425 -28.42 -26.46 4.95
C LEU A 425 -28.49 -27.99 5.19
N PHE A 426 -27.46 -28.71 4.72
CA PHE A 426 -27.31 -30.16 4.86
C PHE A 426 -25.96 -30.48 5.52
N ILE A 427 -25.96 -31.20 6.63
CA ILE A 427 -24.74 -31.69 7.29
C ILE A 427 -24.83 -33.21 7.36
N GLU A 428 -23.92 -33.93 6.69
CA GLU A 428 -23.99 -35.39 6.56
C GLU A 428 -22.64 -36.09 6.85
N ASN A 429 -22.60 -36.93 7.89
CA ASN A 429 -21.42 -37.70 8.32
C ASN A 429 -20.22 -36.86 8.84
N CYS A 430 -20.45 -35.66 9.38
CA CYS A 430 -19.40 -34.83 9.97
C CYS A 430 -19.08 -35.23 11.43
N SER A 431 -17.92 -34.83 11.95
CA SER A 431 -17.57 -34.95 13.37
C SER A 431 -17.53 -33.56 14.03
N PHE A 432 -18.24 -33.42 15.15
CA PHE A 432 -18.32 -32.20 15.95
C PHE A 432 -17.48 -32.34 17.23
N MET A 433 -16.63 -31.36 17.54
CA MET A 433 -15.74 -31.34 18.72
C MET A 433 -15.91 -30.04 19.53
N LYS A 434 -15.66 -30.08 20.85
CA LYS A 434 -15.82 -28.96 21.82
C LYS A 434 -17.25 -28.39 22.00
N ASN A 435 -17.42 -27.38 22.85
CA ASN A 435 -18.70 -27.04 23.49
C ASN A 435 -19.67 -26.25 22.59
N GLY A 436 -20.98 -26.48 22.75
CA GLY A 436 -22.05 -25.49 22.47
C GLY A 436 -22.16 -24.93 21.04
N TYR A 437 -22.81 -25.67 20.13
CA TYR A 437 -22.86 -25.28 18.72
C TYR A 437 -23.95 -24.24 18.40
N THR A 438 -23.55 -23.01 18.14
CA THR A 438 -24.45 -21.91 17.74
C THR A 438 -24.53 -21.74 16.23
N PHE A 439 -25.67 -22.09 15.65
CA PHE A 439 -26.05 -21.71 14.28
C PHE A 439 -26.83 -20.38 14.32
N ARG A 440 -26.12 -19.25 14.18
CA ARG A 440 -26.73 -17.91 14.17
C ARG A 440 -27.16 -17.52 12.75
N GLY A 441 -28.42 -17.20 12.56
CA GLY A 441 -28.96 -16.65 11.32
C GLY A 441 -29.42 -15.22 11.54
N VAL A 442 -28.49 -14.29 11.30
CA VAL A 442 -28.60 -12.86 11.64
C VAL A 442 -29.93 -12.24 11.15
N PRO A 443 -30.67 -11.54 12.02
CA PRO A 443 -31.92 -10.87 11.66
C PRO A 443 -31.65 -9.49 11.06
N PHE A 444 -31.68 -9.37 9.73
CA PHE A 444 -31.57 -8.05 9.10
C PHE A 444 -32.87 -7.24 9.18
N GLY A 445 -32.74 -5.92 9.34
CA GLY A 445 -33.87 -5.00 9.41
C GLY A 445 -34.81 -5.14 8.20
N TYR A 446 -36.11 -5.22 8.46
CA TYR A 446 -37.18 -5.32 7.46
C TYR A 446 -37.12 -6.52 6.48
N GLY A 447 -36.25 -7.51 6.70
CA GLY A 447 -36.12 -8.71 5.85
C GLY A 447 -35.91 -10.00 6.63
N PHE A 448 -36.98 -10.77 6.86
CA PHE A 448 -36.89 -12.06 7.55
C PHE A 448 -35.93 -13.04 6.84
N SER A 449 -35.04 -13.68 7.60
CA SER A 449 -34.21 -14.79 7.12
C SER A 449 -35.07 -16.01 6.75
N LYS A 450 -34.69 -16.75 5.70
CA LYS A 450 -35.55 -17.74 5.02
C LYS A 450 -34.93 -19.15 4.97
N LEU A 451 -34.42 -19.69 6.09
CA LEU A 451 -33.86 -21.04 6.11
C LEU A 451 -34.94 -22.12 6.10
N LYS A 452 -35.45 -22.42 4.90
CA LYS A 452 -36.57 -23.33 4.63
C LYS A 452 -36.29 -24.78 5.00
N GLN A 453 -35.03 -25.25 4.93
CA GLN A 453 -34.68 -26.62 5.29
C GLN A 453 -33.33 -26.72 6.01
N LEU A 454 -33.34 -27.37 7.17
CA LEU A 454 -32.13 -27.85 7.86
C LEU A 454 -32.19 -29.38 7.93
N ARG A 455 -31.10 -30.06 7.54
CA ARG A 455 -30.90 -31.49 7.79
C ARG A 455 -29.54 -31.75 8.42
N ILE A 456 -29.54 -32.50 9.52
CA ILE A 456 -28.33 -33.08 10.12
C ILE A 456 -28.52 -34.60 10.20
N SER A 457 -27.59 -35.39 9.66
CA SER A 457 -27.71 -36.85 9.64
C SER A 457 -26.38 -37.60 9.61
N ASN A 458 -26.29 -38.70 10.35
CA ASN A 458 -25.12 -39.58 10.46
C ASN A 458 -23.85 -38.93 11.05
N SER A 459 -23.92 -37.68 11.50
CA SER A 459 -22.81 -36.99 12.17
C SER A 459 -22.64 -37.48 13.61
N SER A 460 -21.43 -37.34 14.15
CA SER A 460 -21.04 -37.68 15.52
C SER A 460 -20.54 -36.47 16.29
N PHE A 461 -20.69 -36.49 17.61
CA PHE A 461 -20.12 -35.51 18.56
C PHE A 461 -19.13 -36.26 19.48
N SER A 462 -18.00 -35.64 19.84
CA SER A 462 -16.92 -36.31 20.59
C SER A 462 -16.93 -36.01 22.10
N ASP A 463 -17.29 -37.01 22.90
CA ASP A 463 -17.11 -37.01 24.37
C ASP A 463 -15.63 -37.20 24.76
N ASP A 464 -14.87 -36.12 24.97
CA ASP A 464 -13.50 -36.18 25.51
C ASP A 464 -13.37 -35.59 26.93
N ASN A 465 -13.82 -36.40 27.90
CA ASN A 465 -13.36 -36.48 29.30
C ASN A 465 -12.83 -35.21 30.00
N LEU A 466 -13.71 -34.30 30.44
CA LEU A 466 -13.46 -33.43 31.60
C LEU A 466 -14.65 -33.42 32.55
N ASN A 467 -14.40 -33.36 33.87
CA ASN A 467 -15.44 -33.35 34.90
C ASN A 467 -15.88 -31.91 35.17
N PHE A 468 -17.04 -31.50 34.66
CA PHE A 468 -17.69 -30.23 35.04
C PHE A 468 -19.18 -30.45 35.41
N PRO A 469 -19.86 -29.47 36.05
CA PRO A 469 -21.15 -29.73 36.69
C PRO A 469 -22.35 -29.08 35.98
N SER A 470 -23.00 -29.80 35.07
CA SER A 470 -24.45 -29.75 34.76
C SER A 470 -25.11 -28.36 34.71
N SER A 471 -25.58 -27.91 33.53
CA SER A 471 -26.97 -28.25 33.18
C SER A 471 -27.36 -28.06 31.70
N LEU A 472 -26.47 -27.57 30.84
CA LEU A 472 -26.76 -27.22 29.42
C LEU A 472 -25.87 -27.96 28.39
N GLU A 473 -25.15 -28.99 28.82
CA GLU A 473 -23.88 -29.49 28.25
C GLU A 473 -23.93 -30.07 26.81
N HIS A 474 -25.09 -30.19 26.17
CA HIS A 474 -25.23 -30.80 24.82
C HIS A 474 -26.17 -30.02 23.88
N ALA A 475 -26.08 -28.68 23.89
CA ALA A 475 -26.98 -27.83 23.11
C ALA A 475 -26.57 -27.67 21.62
N LEU A 476 -27.50 -27.99 20.72
CA LEU A 476 -27.58 -27.39 19.39
C LEU A 476 -28.43 -26.12 19.51
N ILE A 477 -27.79 -24.95 19.40
CA ILE A 477 -28.43 -23.65 19.53
C ILE A 477 -28.79 -23.16 18.11
N LEU A 478 -30.09 -23.06 17.82
CA LEU A 478 -30.59 -22.57 16.54
C LEU A 478 -31.09 -21.12 16.69
N GLY A 479 -30.16 -20.18 16.61
CA GLY A 479 -30.39 -18.75 16.81
C GLY A 479 -30.83 -18.03 15.52
N CYS A 480 -31.97 -18.39 14.94
CA CYS A 480 -32.54 -17.64 13.80
C CYS A 480 -34.07 -17.77 13.67
N ASN A 481 -34.68 -16.83 12.94
CA ASN A 481 -36.13 -16.77 12.76
C ASN A 481 -36.59 -17.76 11.66
N PHE A 482 -37.08 -18.95 12.01
CA PHE A 482 -37.52 -19.96 11.04
C PHE A 482 -39.00 -19.80 10.66
N ILE A 483 -39.27 -19.41 9.40
CA ILE A 483 -40.61 -19.17 8.87
C ILE A 483 -40.96 -20.17 7.75
N ASN A 484 -42.04 -20.92 7.90
CA ASN A 484 -42.49 -21.98 6.96
C ASN A 484 -41.43 -23.08 6.70
N SER A 485 -40.62 -23.42 7.71
CA SER A 485 -39.41 -24.25 7.53
C SER A 485 -39.65 -25.73 7.86
N ASN A 486 -38.74 -26.61 7.44
CA ASN A 486 -38.77 -28.05 7.73
C ASN A 486 -37.39 -28.54 8.21
N ILE A 487 -37.27 -28.83 9.50
CA ILE A 487 -36.04 -29.19 10.19
C ILE A 487 -36.03 -30.70 10.47
N VAL A 488 -34.94 -31.37 10.12
CA VAL A 488 -34.79 -32.82 10.25
C VAL A 488 -33.46 -33.17 10.90
N VAL A 489 -33.49 -33.67 12.14
CA VAL A 489 -32.28 -34.07 12.87
C VAL A 489 -32.34 -35.56 13.17
N ASN A 490 -31.28 -36.29 12.79
CA ASN A 490 -31.12 -37.73 13.03
C ASN A 490 -29.95 -37.96 14.00
N TYR A 491 -30.19 -37.70 15.29
CA TYR A 491 -29.21 -37.83 16.37
C TYR A 491 -29.91 -38.13 17.72
N PRO A 492 -29.43 -39.09 18.53
CA PRO A 492 -29.88 -39.31 19.90
C PRO A 492 -29.11 -38.43 20.90
N ASN A 493 -29.79 -37.91 21.94
CA ASN A 493 -29.19 -37.15 23.05
C ASN A 493 -28.57 -35.78 22.69
N ALA A 494 -29.28 -34.94 21.93
CA ALA A 494 -28.99 -33.50 21.86
C ALA A 494 -30.09 -32.68 22.57
N THR A 495 -29.68 -31.61 23.25
CA THR A 495 -30.55 -30.54 23.73
C THR A 495 -30.75 -29.52 22.60
N PHE A 496 -31.93 -28.91 22.49
CA PHE A 496 -32.23 -27.92 21.44
C PHE A 496 -32.76 -26.62 22.06
N LEU A 497 -32.10 -25.50 21.76
CA LEU A 497 -32.55 -24.16 22.17
C LEU A 497 -33.04 -23.41 20.92
N LEU A 498 -34.31 -23.01 20.92
CA LEU A 498 -35.10 -22.75 19.71
C LEU A 498 -35.85 -21.41 19.78
N ASN A 499 -35.18 -20.30 19.49
CA ASN A 499 -35.82 -18.98 19.49
C ASN A 499 -36.53 -18.64 18.16
N ASN A 500 -37.74 -18.04 18.26
CA ASN A 500 -38.50 -17.38 17.19
C ASN A 500 -38.94 -18.26 15.99
N PHE A 501 -39.93 -19.13 16.22
CA PHE A 501 -40.45 -20.06 15.18
C PHE A 501 -41.86 -19.71 14.70
N TYR A 502 -42.07 -19.70 13.37
CA TYR A 502 -43.37 -19.44 12.74
C TYR A 502 -43.73 -20.51 11.68
N ASN A 503 -44.82 -21.25 11.92
CA ASN A 503 -45.34 -22.28 10.98
C ASN A 503 -44.27 -23.29 10.51
N THR A 504 -43.38 -23.71 11.43
CA THR A 504 -42.23 -24.57 11.11
C THR A 504 -42.47 -26.00 11.59
N LYS A 505 -41.95 -26.99 10.84
CA LYS A 505 -42.03 -28.41 11.16
C LYS A 505 -40.68 -28.94 11.64
N PHE A 506 -40.69 -29.70 12.73
CA PHE A 506 -39.56 -30.50 13.21
C PHE A 506 -39.82 -31.99 13.03
N THR A 507 -38.79 -32.75 12.65
CA THR A 507 -38.81 -34.22 12.60
C THR A 507 -37.53 -34.77 13.23
N PHE A 508 -37.67 -35.48 14.34
CA PHE A 508 -36.53 -36.04 15.08
C PHE A 508 -36.43 -37.57 14.90
N TYR A 509 -35.32 -38.04 14.35
CA TYR A 509 -35.01 -39.46 14.27
C TYR A 509 -34.04 -39.84 15.40
N SER A 510 -34.58 -40.43 16.46
CA SER A 510 -33.82 -41.04 17.55
C SER A 510 -34.45 -42.39 17.91
N SER A 511 -33.62 -43.38 18.23
CA SER A 511 -34.07 -44.69 18.74
C SER A 511 -34.20 -44.73 20.27
N ASN A 512 -33.75 -43.69 20.97
CA ASN A 512 -33.90 -43.49 22.42
C ASN A 512 -33.92 -41.97 22.69
N SER A 513 -35.10 -41.38 22.89
CA SER A 513 -35.24 -39.93 23.16
C SER A 513 -35.78 -39.69 24.57
N TYR A 514 -34.87 -39.58 25.54
CA TYR A 514 -35.10 -38.81 26.76
C TYR A 514 -34.96 -37.33 26.41
N PHE A 515 -36.08 -36.62 26.25
CA PHE A 515 -36.11 -35.16 26.14
C PHE A 515 -36.05 -34.52 27.54
N ASP A 516 -34.99 -34.82 28.31
CA ASP A 516 -34.96 -34.54 29.76
C ASP A 516 -34.80 -33.05 30.13
N ASN A 517 -34.34 -32.21 29.19
CA ASN A 517 -34.14 -30.77 29.37
C ASN A 517 -34.86 -29.91 28.31
N GLY A 518 -36.13 -30.23 28.03
CA GLY A 518 -37.11 -29.31 27.43
C GLY A 518 -36.89 -28.88 25.97
N ILE A 519 -37.74 -27.95 25.54
CA ILE A 519 -37.59 -27.18 24.29
C ILE A 519 -37.96 -25.73 24.61
N TYR A 520 -36.95 -24.88 24.81
CA TYR A 520 -37.12 -23.47 25.18
C TYR A 520 -37.22 -22.60 23.93
N GLY A 521 -38.32 -21.83 23.82
CA GLY A 521 -38.58 -21.03 22.63
C GLY A 521 -39.91 -20.28 22.60
N ASN A 522 -39.93 -19.12 21.94
CA ASN A 522 -41.14 -18.36 21.62
C ASN A 522 -41.76 -18.86 20.30
N TYR A 523 -42.95 -19.44 20.36
CA TYR A 523 -43.69 -19.98 19.22
C TYR A 523 -44.78 -19.04 18.71
N TRP A 524 -44.89 -18.89 17.39
CA TRP A 524 -45.96 -18.12 16.75
C TRP A 524 -46.69 -19.03 15.72
N ASN A 525 -47.98 -19.27 15.93
CA ASN A 525 -48.85 -20.15 15.10
C ASN A 525 -48.38 -21.62 15.00
N GLU A 526 -48.87 -22.37 13.99
CA GLU A 526 -48.98 -23.85 13.88
C GLU A 526 -47.64 -24.64 13.77
N THR A 527 -46.67 -24.35 14.63
CA THR A 527 -45.41 -25.12 14.73
C THR A 527 -45.70 -26.58 15.12
N THR A 528 -45.10 -27.53 14.41
CA THR A 528 -45.42 -28.96 14.51
C THR A 528 -44.17 -29.81 14.76
N VAL A 529 -44.14 -30.56 15.86
CA VAL A 529 -43.06 -31.50 16.20
C VAL A 529 -43.54 -32.94 16.03
N ILE A 530 -42.80 -33.74 15.26
CA ILE A 530 -43.03 -35.19 15.12
C ILE A 530 -41.79 -36.02 15.45
N ASP A 531 -42.04 -37.24 15.92
CA ASP A 531 -41.01 -38.23 16.26
C ASP A 531 -40.53 -39.06 15.05
N SER A 532 -39.70 -40.06 15.33
CA SER A 532 -39.14 -40.99 14.33
C SER A 532 -40.17 -41.88 13.62
N ASN A 533 -41.35 -42.09 14.24
CA ASN A 533 -42.47 -42.85 13.68
C ASN A 533 -43.43 -41.96 12.87
N GLY A 534 -43.31 -40.63 13.01
CA GLY A 534 -44.21 -39.63 12.44
C GLY A 534 -45.41 -39.29 13.31
N ASP A 535 -45.42 -39.75 14.57
CA ASP A 535 -46.43 -39.38 15.56
C ASP A 535 -46.14 -37.97 16.11
N LEU A 536 -47.20 -37.23 16.44
CA LEU A 536 -47.09 -35.90 17.03
C LEU A 536 -46.55 -35.99 18.46
N ILE A 537 -45.47 -35.27 18.76
CA ILE A 537 -45.00 -35.09 20.14
C ILE A 537 -45.91 -34.07 20.81
N ASN A 538 -47.02 -34.56 21.35
CA ASN A 538 -48.14 -33.76 21.84
C ASN A 538 -48.59 -34.29 23.22
N ASP A 539 -47.67 -34.26 24.17
CA ASP A 539 -47.88 -34.70 25.55
C ASP A 539 -47.68 -33.52 26.52
N SER A 540 -48.65 -33.31 27.40
CA SER A 540 -48.71 -32.24 28.40
C SER A 540 -47.79 -32.48 29.60
N SER A 541 -46.59 -33.00 29.34
CA SER A 541 -45.52 -33.27 30.32
C SER A 541 -44.20 -32.57 29.99
N TYR A 542 -44.11 -31.94 28.82
CA TYR A 542 -43.05 -30.98 28.47
C TYR A 542 -43.54 -29.55 28.73
N SER A 543 -42.69 -28.72 29.36
CA SER A 543 -43.06 -27.37 29.79
C SER A 543 -43.10 -26.36 28.65
N VAL A 544 -44.21 -26.33 27.91
CA VAL A 544 -44.60 -25.12 27.16
C VAL A 544 -44.91 -24.04 28.19
N SER A 545 -44.07 -23.02 28.29
CA SER A 545 -44.29 -21.87 29.15
C SER A 545 -45.29 -20.90 28.50
N ASP A 546 -46.60 -21.20 28.64
CA ASP A 546 -47.70 -20.25 28.37
C ASP A 546 -47.72 -19.10 29.41
N ASN A 547 -46.59 -18.43 29.62
CA ASN A 547 -46.42 -17.33 30.56
C ASN A 547 -46.76 -16.00 29.90
N ILE A 548 -48.06 -15.78 29.68
CA ILE A 548 -48.60 -14.42 29.65
C ILE A 548 -48.72 -13.95 31.11
N ASN A 549 -47.63 -13.32 31.58
CA ASN A 549 -47.41 -12.69 32.89
C ASN A 549 -47.08 -13.61 34.10
N ASP A 550 -46.46 -12.98 35.10
CA ASP A 550 -46.25 -13.37 36.50
C ASP A 550 -45.21 -14.46 36.85
N ASN A 551 -43.97 -14.00 37.06
CA ASN A 551 -42.98 -14.39 38.09
C ASN A 551 -42.97 -15.83 38.65
N PHE A 552 -42.01 -16.63 38.18
CA PHE A 552 -41.24 -17.56 39.03
C PHE A 552 -39.79 -17.62 38.50
N PRO A 553 -38.75 -17.57 39.37
CA PRO A 553 -37.37 -17.47 38.90
C PRO A 553 -36.82 -18.81 38.42
N LEU A 554 -36.11 -18.77 37.28
CA LEU A 554 -35.15 -19.80 36.89
C LEU A 554 -33.77 -19.13 36.85
N THR A 555 -32.88 -19.49 37.77
CA THR A 555 -31.53 -18.92 37.83
C THR A 555 -30.68 -19.53 36.71
N ILE A 556 -30.61 -18.83 35.59
CA ILE A 556 -29.66 -19.04 34.50
C ILE A 556 -28.57 -17.96 34.66
N PRO A 557 -27.27 -18.24 34.48
CA PRO A 557 -26.22 -17.23 34.59
C PRO A 557 -26.48 -16.05 33.64
N THR A 558 -26.48 -14.84 34.18
CA THR A 558 -26.72 -13.59 33.44
C THR A 558 -25.49 -13.13 32.64
N THR A 559 -24.29 -13.56 33.05
CA THR A 559 -22.96 -13.30 32.46
C THR A 559 -22.70 -13.97 31.10
N TYR A 560 -23.73 -14.13 30.26
CA TYR A 560 -23.63 -14.76 28.93
C TYR A 560 -24.61 -14.16 27.89
N TYR A 561 -25.17 -12.98 28.15
CA TYR A 561 -26.20 -12.39 27.28
C TYR A 561 -26.15 -10.85 27.09
N LYS A 562 -25.32 -10.09 27.82
CA LYS A 562 -25.08 -8.65 27.60
C LYS A 562 -24.19 -8.46 26.35
N ASP A 563 -22.97 -8.95 26.44
CA ASP A 563 -21.84 -8.86 25.49
C ASP A 563 -22.17 -9.38 24.07
N TYR A 564 -22.96 -10.45 23.96
CA TYR A 564 -23.27 -11.14 22.70
C TYR A 564 -24.25 -10.40 21.75
N ILE A 565 -24.71 -9.20 22.14
CA ILE A 565 -25.47 -8.28 21.28
C ILE A 565 -24.56 -7.27 20.58
N TYR A 566 -23.53 -6.74 21.26
CA TYR A 566 -22.62 -5.72 20.72
C TYR A 566 -21.79 -6.26 19.54
N TYR A 567 -21.17 -7.43 19.72
CA TYR A 567 -20.21 -8.04 18.77
C TYR A 567 -20.82 -8.41 17.40
N ALA A 568 -22.15 -8.32 17.24
CA ALA A 568 -22.85 -8.69 16.00
C ALA A 568 -23.31 -7.50 15.14
N PHE A 569 -23.17 -6.26 15.63
CA PHE A 569 -23.58 -5.06 14.88
C PHE A 569 -22.41 -4.33 14.19
N SER A 570 -21.23 -4.27 14.83
CA SER A 570 -20.07 -3.52 14.34
C SER A 570 -19.57 -3.97 12.96
N LYS A 571 -19.38 -5.29 12.75
CA LYS A 571 -18.83 -5.83 11.50
C LYS A 571 -19.83 -5.94 10.32
N SER A 572 -21.07 -5.45 10.45
CA SER A 572 -22.13 -5.63 9.43
C SER A 572 -22.51 -4.38 8.63
N LEU A 573 -22.01 -3.20 9.00
CA LEU A 573 -22.18 -1.95 8.25
C LEU A 573 -20.85 -1.20 8.29
N GLY A 574 -20.20 -1.09 7.13
CA GLY A 574 -18.83 -0.56 7.01
C GLY A 574 -18.72 0.94 7.30
N PHE A 575 -18.60 1.28 8.58
CA PHE A 575 -18.14 2.56 9.10
C PHE A 575 -16.85 2.33 9.90
N PRO A 576 -15.90 3.28 9.91
CA PRO A 576 -14.79 3.24 10.86
C PRO A 576 -15.32 3.41 12.29
N SER A 577 -14.58 2.86 13.25
CA SER A 577 -14.92 2.88 14.66
C SER A 577 -14.67 4.26 15.31
N TYR A 578 -15.62 5.18 15.17
CA TYR A 578 -15.92 6.26 16.14
C TYR A 578 -17.39 6.73 15.97
N PHE A 579 -17.99 7.23 17.05
CA PHE A 579 -19.41 7.63 17.22
C PHE A 579 -20.49 6.53 17.23
N SER A 580 -21.23 6.48 18.35
CA SER A 580 -22.45 5.69 18.55
C SER A 580 -23.71 6.52 18.24
N VAL A 581 -24.74 5.91 17.64
CA VAL A 581 -26.04 6.58 17.39
C VAL A 581 -27.21 5.64 17.67
N LYS A 582 -27.98 5.93 18.74
CA LYS A 582 -29.30 5.35 19.00
C LYS A 582 -30.31 5.83 17.95
N VAL A 583 -31.14 4.93 17.40
CA VAL A 583 -32.33 5.29 16.62
C VAL A 583 -33.52 4.42 17.04
N LEU A 584 -34.62 5.07 17.46
CA LEU A 584 -35.94 4.45 17.56
C LEU A 584 -36.91 5.14 16.58
N LEU A 585 -37.84 4.36 16.05
CA LEU A 585 -38.91 4.79 15.12
C LEU A 585 -40.20 5.07 15.92
N LEU A 586 -41.27 5.73 15.46
CA LEU A 586 -41.78 6.07 14.11
C LEU A 586 -42.99 7.03 14.29
N TYR A 587 -43.28 8.03 13.42
CA TYR A 587 -44.68 8.37 13.02
C TYR A 587 -44.85 9.40 11.86
N ASP A 588 -45.53 8.93 10.81
CA ASP A 588 -46.24 9.54 9.66
C ASP A 588 -46.50 11.06 9.44
N PHE A 589 -46.33 11.44 8.15
CA PHE A 589 -47.08 12.43 7.32
C PHE A 589 -47.32 13.89 7.79
N TYR A 590 -46.62 14.87 7.16
CA TYR A 590 -47.16 15.66 6.03
C TYR A 590 -46.09 16.54 5.32
N GLN A 591 -46.49 17.25 4.27
CA GLN A 591 -45.63 17.95 3.28
C GLN A 591 -44.91 19.24 3.76
N ILE A 592 -43.76 19.48 3.10
CA ILE A 592 -43.31 20.73 2.42
C ILE A 592 -42.13 21.55 3.02
N ASP A 593 -41.17 21.78 2.11
CA ASP A 593 -40.11 22.79 1.98
C ASP A 593 -39.06 23.04 3.10
N SER A 594 -37.82 22.70 2.74
CA SER A 594 -36.52 22.99 3.38
C SER A 594 -36.20 22.31 4.73
N VAL A 595 -35.05 21.61 4.75
CA VAL A 595 -34.26 21.39 5.97
C VAL A 595 -33.13 22.41 5.94
N ILE A 596 -33.00 23.20 7.01
CA ILE A 596 -31.91 24.16 7.18
C ILE A 596 -30.82 23.47 8.01
N VAL A 597 -29.70 23.11 7.39
CA VAL A 597 -28.47 22.79 8.12
C VAL A 597 -27.71 24.10 8.33
N ASN A 598 -27.80 24.65 9.55
CA ASN A 598 -27.07 25.84 9.94
C ASN A 598 -25.60 25.51 10.22
N CYS A 599 -24.78 25.37 9.18
CA CYS A 599 -23.34 25.44 9.32
C CYS A 599 -22.95 26.93 9.43
N VAL A 600 -22.98 27.47 10.65
CA VAL A 600 -22.63 28.87 10.95
C VAL A 600 -21.28 28.91 11.64
N VAL A 601 -20.24 29.26 10.87
CA VAL A 601 -19.08 29.95 11.43
C VAL A 601 -19.45 31.44 11.46
N ASP A 602 -19.49 32.05 12.64
CA ASP A 602 -19.54 33.51 12.75
C ASP A 602 -18.72 33.99 13.94
N SER A 603 -18.00 35.10 13.76
CA SER A 603 -16.95 35.54 14.68
C SER A 603 -17.20 36.94 15.22
N PHE A 604 -17.39 37.03 16.54
CA PHE A 604 -17.32 38.24 17.39
C PHE A 604 -18.44 39.31 17.31
N TYR A 605 -18.44 40.14 18.38
CA TYR A 605 -19.19 41.39 18.63
C TYR A 605 -20.63 41.23 19.16
N ASN A 606 -21.06 41.86 20.27
CA ASN A 606 -20.49 42.81 21.24
C ASN A 606 -21.00 42.43 22.66
N GLU A 607 -20.43 42.83 23.82
CA GLU A 607 -19.63 44.02 24.16
C GLU A 607 -18.43 43.70 25.11
N LYS A 608 -17.31 44.40 24.88
CA LYS A 608 -16.45 45.02 25.92
C LYS A 608 -15.66 44.13 26.92
N LEU A 609 -14.43 43.82 26.49
CA LEU A 609 -13.17 43.92 27.26
C LEU A 609 -13.27 44.07 28.79
N VAL A 610 -12.90 43.01 29.51
CA VAL A 610 -12.03 43.09 30.68
C VAL A 610 -10.80 42.24 30.40
N LEU A 611 -9.62 42.86 30.38
CA LEU A 611 -8.37 42.15 30.64
C LEU A 611 -8.31 41.96 32.16
N ASP A 612 -8.04 40.75 32.63
CA ASP A 612 -7.25 40.61 33.85
C ASP A 612 -5.86 40.11 33.44
N TYR A 613 -4.82 40.78 33.94
CA TYR A 613 -3.47 40.71 33.42
C TYR A 613 -2.49 40.88 34.58
N ASP A 614 -2.30 39.81 35.35
CA ASP A 614 -1.28 39.75 36.39
C ASP A 614 -0.67 38.35 36.48
N ASN A 615 0.67 38.32 36.50
CA ASN A 615 1.59 37.16 36.49
C ASN A 615 1.73 36.46 35.11
N ILE A 616 2.84 36.51 34.35
CA ILE A 616 4.31 36.47 34.63
C ILE A 616 4.71 35.08 35.14
N THR A 617 5.56 34.25 34.50
CA THR A 617 6.37 34.32 33.24
C THR A 617 6.60 32.87 32.75
N ASP A 618 7.06 32.55 31.54
CA ASP A 618 8.35 32.99 30.97
C ASP A 618 8.43 32.98 29.43
N THR A 619 9.58 33.34 28.87
CA THR A 619 9.82 33.47 27.43
C THR A 619 11.07 32.71 27.01
N TYR A 620 10.95 31.82 26.02
CA TYR A 620 12.07 31.50 25.14
C TYR A 620 11.81 32.00 23.70
N LYS A 621 12.90 32.34 23.02
CA LYS A 621 12.91 32.77 21.62
C LYS A 621 14.07 32.08 20.91
N GLY A 622 13.76 31.30 19.89
CA GLY A 622 14.72 30.74 18.94
C GLY A 622 14.12 30.77 17.54
N THR A 623 14.97 30.83 16.53
CA THR A 623 14.61 30.65 15.13
C THR A 623 15.81 30.07 14.39
N ILE A 624 15.65 28.86 13.84
CA ILE A 624 16.19 28.40 12.54
C ILE A 624 17.74 28.29 12.48
N ASP A 625 18.35 27.12 12.23
CA ASP A 625 18.34 26.39 10.95
C ASP A 625 18.98 24.98 11.06
N ASN A 626 18.62 24.08 10.13
CA ASN A 626 19.26 22.79 9.73
C ASN A 626 19.74 21.75 10.78
N GLY A 627 19.26 20.50 10.61
CA GLY A 627 19.95 19.28 11.05
C GLY A 627 19.10 18.34 11.91
N ASP A 628 18.44 17.38 11.23
CA ASP A 628 18.05 16.04 11.69
C ASP A 628 17.05 15.89 12.87
N ILE A 629 16.49 14.67 12.97
CA ILE A 629 15.58 14.13 14.01
C ILE A 629 14.18 14.79 14.12
N GLN A 630 13.24 14.12 13.44
CA GLN A 630 11.94 13.58 13.90
C GLN A 630 11.06 14.30 14.97
N ASN A 631 9.75 14.19 14.73
CA ASN A 631 8.63 14.07 15.67
C ASN A 631 8.71 14.78 17.05
N ILE A 632 8.05 15.94 17.16
CA ILE A 632 7.50 16.41 18.44
C ILE A 632 6.01 16.10 18.45
N THR A 633 5.63 14.99 19.08
CA THR A 633 4.22 14.71 19.41
C THR A 633 3.74 15.74 20.42
N ILE A 634 2.63 16.42 20.13
CA ILE A 634 1.95 17.30 21.09
C ILE A 634 0.65 16.63 21.49
N SER A 635 0.74 15.74 22.49
CA SER A 635 -0.44 15.25 23.19
C SER A 635 -1.16 16.44 23.84
N ILE A 636 -2.42 16.64 23.47
CA ILE A 636 -3.32 17.58 24.15
C ILE A 636 -4.48 16.75 24.67
N GLU A 637 -4.32 16.27 25.91
CA GLU A 637 -5.44 15.74 26.68
C GLU A 637 -6.51 16.83 26.82
N TYR A 638 -7.70 16.47 26.36
CA TYR A 638 -8.91 17.20 26.66
C TYR A 638 -9.84 16.25 27.43
N SER A 639 -9.66 16.21 28.75
CA SER A 639 -10.68 15.73 29.67
C SER A 639 -11.86 16.72 29.65
N ILE A 640 -12.67 16.64 28.59
CA ILE A 640 -13.92 17.39 28.46
C ILE A 640 -14.98 16.71 29.33
N LEU A 641 -14.81 16.81 30.65
CA LEU A 641 -15.90 16.53 31.58
C LEU A 641 -17.13 17.32 31.11
N PRO A 642 -18.28 16.67 30.88
CA PRO A 642 -19.47 17.36 30.44
C PRO A 642 -19.88 18.37 31.52
N LEU A 643 -20.30 19.57 31.09
CA LEU A 643 -20.62 20.62 32.05
C LEU A 643 -21.85 20.21 32.87
N ASP A 644 -21.67 20.15 34.18
CA ASP A 644 -22.68 20.14 35.22
C ASP A 644 -22.54 21.48 35.96
N SER A 645 -23.54 22.35 35.81
CA SER A 645 -23.47 23.76 36.23
C SER A 645 -23.94 24.04 37.66
N ASP A 646 -24.58 23.09 38.33
CA ASP A 646 -24.96 23.21 39.76
C ASP A 646 -24.47 22.07 40.67
N SER A 647 -23.85 21.05 40.08
CA SER A 647 -23.14 19.93 40.72
C SER A 647 -24.06 18.90 41.39
N ASP A 648 -25.08 18.46 40.66
CA ASP A 648 -26.06 17.45 41.10
C ASP A 648 -25.81 16.03 40.58
N GLY A 649 -25.08 15.88 39.46
CA GLY A 649 -24.83 14.60 38.79
C GLY A 649 -25.45 14.51 37.38
N LEU A 650 -26.43 15.35 37.04
CA LEU A 650 -26.85 15.57 35.66
C LEU A 650 -25.96 16.61 34.97
N THR A 651 -25.94 16.58 33.63
CA THR A 651 -25.19 17.53 32.82
C THR A 651 -26.14 18.53 32.18
N ASP A 652 -25.70 19.78 31.97
CA ASP A 652 -26.43 20.85 31.26
C ASP A 652 -27.15 20.33 30.00
N ALA A 653 -26.52 19.37 29.30
CA ALA A 653 -27.04 18.76 28.08
C ALA A 653 -28.15 17.72 28.34
N ASN A 654 -28.02 16.87 29.36
CA ASN A 654 -29.05 15.88 29.73
C ASN A 654 -30.31 16.58 30.24
N GLU A 655 -30.13 17.59 31.07
CA GLU A 655 -31.21 18.40 31.62
C GLU A 655 -32.03 19.10 30.52
N ILE A 656 -31.37 19.91 29.69
CA ILE A 656 -32.04 20.68 28.63
C ILE A 656 -32.63 19.78 27.52
N LEU A 657 -32.07 18.60 27.25
CA LEU A 657 -32.43 17.79 26.07
C LEU A 657 -33.20 16.51 26.37
N ILE A 658 -33.19 16.02 27.62
CA ILE A 658 -33.81 14.75 28.01
C ILE A 658 -34.87 14.96 29.10
N TYR A 659 -34.58 15.76 30.13
CA TYR A 659 -35.42 15.85 31.35
C TYR A 659 -36.25 17.15 31.48
N ASP A 660 -35.90 18.23 30.76
CA ASP A 660 -36.56 19.56 30.77
C ASP A 660 -36.44 20.30 32.14
N THR A 661 -35.37 20.00 32.89
CA THR A 661 -34.95 20.62 34.18
C THR A 661 -34.14 21.92 33.97
N ASP A 662 -33.88 22.69 35.04
CA ASP A 662 -33.14 23.97 34.98
C ASP A 662 -31.69 23.79 35.49
N PRO A 663 -30.65 23.76 34.63
CA PRO A 663 -29.26 23.38 34.94
C PRO A 663 -28.47 24.40 35.78
N TYR A 664 -29.17 25.13 36.62
CA TYR A 664 -28.62 26.06 37.62
C TYR A 664 -29.39 25.92 38.96
N ILE A 665 -30.19 24.86 39.12
CA ILE A 665 -31.08 24.53 40.23
C ILE A 665 -31.18 23.00 40.41
N SER A 666 -30.31 22.43 41.24
CA SER A 666 -30.22 21.02 41.67
C SER A 666 -31.42 20.43 42.46
N ASP A 667 -32.65 20.89 42.20
CA ASP A 667 -33.95 20.55 42.83
C ASP A 667 -35.00 21.36 42.05
N SER A 668 -35.30 20.94 40.80
CA SER A 668 -36.03 21.77 39.82
C SER A 668 -37.46 22.11 40.24
N ASP A 669 -38.12 21.24 41.02
CA ASP A 669 -39.50 21.47 41.49
C ASP A 669 -39.63 21.94 42.95
N GLY A 670 -38.57 21.79 43.76
CA GLY A 670 -38.47 22.31 45.13
C GLY A 670 -39.03 21.39 46.23
N ASP A 671 -39.04 20.09 45.97
CA ASP A 671 -39.52 19.01 46.84
C ASP A 671 -38.46 18.60 47.89
N GLY A 672 -37.18 18.56 47.48
CA GLY A 672 -36.03 18.33 48.37
C GLY A 672 -35.21 17.06 48.13
N TYR A 673 -35.34 16.42 46.97
CA TYR A 673 -34.33 15.55 46.35
C TYR A 673 -33.65 16.32 45.20
N ASN A 674 -32.55 15.83 44.65
CA ASN A 674 -31.98 16.42 43.42
C ASN A 674 -32.45 15.70 42.16
N ASP A 675 -32.30 16.37 41.02
CA ASP A 675 -32.86 15.92 39.74
C ASP A 675 -32.18 14.62 39.28
N PHE A 676 -30.88 14.44 39.60
CA PHE A 676 -30.14 13.19 39.45
C PHE A 676 -30.69 12.04 40.31
N GLU A 677 -30.88 12.23 41.63
CA GLU A 677 -31.44 11.23 42.55
C GLU A 677 -32.80 10.72 42.05
N GLU A 678 -33.62 11.61 41.49
CA GLU A 678 -34.92 11.29 40.92
C GLU A 678 -34.83 10.54 39.58
N VAL A 679 -33.98 11.01 38.65
CA VAL A 679 -33.75 10.34 37.35
C VAL A 679 -33.23 8.91 37.55
N VAL A 680 -32.22 8.72 38.41
CA VAL A 680 -31.68 7.38 38.74
C VAL A 680 -32.76 6.52 39.40
N SER A 681 -33.56 7.10 40.31
CA SER A 681 -34.67 6.40 40.96
C SER A 681 -35.88 6.11 40.04
N ASN A 682 -35.85 6.55 38.78
CA ASN A 682 -36.97 6.49 37.82
C ASN A 682 -38.25 7.17 38.34
N THR A 683 -38.08 8.27 39.08
CA THR A 683 -39.15 9.19 39.46
C THR A 683 -39.21 10.36 38.45
N ASP A 684 -39.79 11.51 38.80
CA ASP A 684 -40.11 12.58 37.83
C ASP A 684 -39.69 13.93 38.42
N PRO A 685 -38.50 14.48 38.08
CA PRO A 685 -37.90 15.67 38.71
C PRO A 685 -38.66 16.99 38.44
N LEU A 686 -39.87 16.90 37.88
CA LEU A 686 -40.79 18.00 37.62
C LEU A 686 -42.17 17.79 38.28
N ASP A 687 -42.38 16.72 39.08
CA ASP A 687 -43.57 16.51 39.91
C ASP A 687 -43.21 16.17 41.38
N SER A 688 -43.23 17.22 42.21
CA SER A 688 -43.14 17.31 43.70
C SER A 688 -44.09 16.41 44.53
N THR A 689 -44.56 15.32 43.94
CA THR A 689 -45.26 14.21 44.56
C THR A 689 -44.74 12.83 44.12
N SER A 690 -43.61 12.78 43.39
CA SER A 690 -43.00 11.58 42.77
C SER A 690 -41.91 10.91 43.62
N ASN A 691 -41.64 11.44 44.83
CA ASN A 691 -40.50 11.14 45.72
C ASN A 691 -39.89 9.70 45.70
N PRO A 692 -38.55 9.56 45.66
CA PRO A 692 -37.86 8.27 45.79
C PRO A 692 -37.88 7.69 47.22
N GLU A 693 -38.93 6.93 47.59
CA GLU A 693 -38.98 6.17 48.87
C GLU A 693 -38.02 4.96 48.91
N SER A 694 -36.74 5.24 49.11
CA SER A 694 -35.67 4.35 49.61
C SER A 694 -35.75 2.88 49.18
N GLN A 695 -35.20 2.55 48.01
CA GLN A 695 -34.71 1.20 47.72
C GLN A 695 -33.21 1.13 48.05
N GLN A 696 -32.66 -0.07 48.27
CA GLN A 696 -31.23 -0.27 48.05
C GLN A 696 -31.05 -0.47 46.55
N TYR A 697 -30.25 0.41 45.92
CA TYR A 697 -29.78 0.21 44.56
C TYR A 697 -28.91 -1.05 44.56
N THR A 698 -29.40 -2.09 43.86
CA THR A 698 -28.75 -3.42 43.70
C THR A 698 -28.79 -3.82 42.22
N GLN A 699 -28.86 -2.80 41.37
CA GLN A 699 -28.56 -2.89 39.96
C GLN A 699 -27.07 -2.65 39.81
N ASP A 700 -26.48 -3.27 38.79
CA ASP A 700 -25.16 -2.95 38.27
C ASP A 700 -25.41 -2.67 36.78
N THR A 701 -25.04 -1.47 36.34
CA THR A 701 -25.64 -0.90 35.12
C THR A 701 -24.76 -1.12 33.90
N ASP A 702 -23.45 -0.93 34.00
CA ASP A 702 -22.45 -1.29 32.99
C ASP A 702 -22.02 -2.78 33.07
N SER A 703 -21.91 -3.33 34.27
CA SER A 703 -21.37 -4.66 34.65
C SER A 703 -19.86 -4.77 34.78
N ASP A 704 -19.28 -3.85 35.54
CA ASP A 704 -17.95 -3.94 36.16
C ASP A 704 -17.86 -5.05 37.25
N GLY A 705 -18.84 -5.14 38.15
CA GLY A 705 -18.81 -5.99 39.35
C GLY A 705 -19.18 -5.29 40.68
N LEU A 706 -19.28 -3.96 40.72
CA LEU A 706 -19.87 -3.18 41.81
C LEU A 706 -21.40 -3.14 41.67
N THR A 707 -22.04 -2.09 42.20
CA THR A 707 -23.47 -1.79 42.02
C THR A 707 -23.67 -0.28 42.03
N ASP A 708 -24.71 0.22 41.34
CA ASP A 708 -25.00 1.67 41.26
C ASP A 708 -25.05 2.33 42.66
N GLY A 709 -25.38 1.54 43.68
CA GLY A 709 -25.38 1.94 45.08
C GLY A 709 -24.00 1.94 45.75
N ASP A 710 -23.16 0.94 45.52
CA ASP A 710 -21.81 0.87 46.10
C ASP A 710 -20.88 1.91 45.45
N GLU A 711 -20.97 2.11 44.14
CA GLU A 711 -20.24 3.13 43.37
C GLU A 711 -20.49 4.54 43.92
N VAL A 712 -21.72 5.04 43.77
CA VAL A 712 -22.11 6.41 44.17
C VAL A 712 -21.97 6.66 45.68
N ASN A 713 -22.15 5.63 46.54
CA ASN A 713 -22.18 5.82 48.01
C ASN A 713 -20.91 5.38 48.75
N THR A 714 -19.97 4.67 48.09
CA THR A 714 -18.75 4.15 48.74
C THR A 714 -17.47 4.56 48.04
N TYR A 715 -17.40 4.47 46.71
CA TYR A 715 -16.16 4.66 45.95
C TYR A 715 -16.09 6.03 45.27
N GLY A 716 -17.19 6.51 44.69
CA GLY A 716 -17.30 7.82 44.03
C GLY A 716 -17.19 7.76 42.50
N THR A 717 -17.33 6.56 41.94
CA THR A 717 -17.27 6.22 40.51
C THR A 717 -18.60 6.46 39.77
N ASP A 718 -18.62 6.35 38.43
CA ASP A 718 -19.81 6.59 37.58
C ASP A 718 -20.48 5.25 37.15
N PRO A 719 -21.70 4.92 37.62
CA PRO A 719 -22.44 3.68 37.27
C PRO A 719 -22.80 3.46 35.80
N LEU A 720 -22.28 4.28 34.89
CA LEU A 720 -22.45 4.17 33.45
C LEU A 720 -21.12 3.85 32.73
N VAL A 721 -20.01 3.78 33.47
CA VAL A 721 -18.63 3.69 32.99
C VAL A 721 -17.85 2.71 33.87
N SER A 722 -17.69 1.47 33.41
CA SER A 722 -17.07 0.37 34.16
C SER A 722 -15.55 0.48 34.38
N ASP A 723 -14.98 1.67 34.19
CA ASP A 723 -13.54 2.00 34.12
C ASP A 723 -13.48 3.54 34.22
N THR A 724 -13.60 4.06 35.45
CA THR A 724 -13.90 5.47 35.71
C THR A 724 -12.74 6.40 35.39
N ASP A 725 -11.48 5.96 35.55
CA ASP A 725 -10.29 6.77 35.23
C ASP A 725 -9.58 6.40 33.92
N SER A 726 -10.00 5.31 33.26
CA SER A 726 -9.57 4.87 31.91
C SER A 726 -8.15 4.31 31.83
N ASP A 727 -7.71 3.58 32.87
CA ASP A 727 -6.40 2.92 32.92
C ASP A 727 -6.36 1.52 32.26
N GLY A 728 -7.50 0.83 32.19
CA GLY A 728 -7.66 -0.51 31.60
C GLY A 728 -8.13 -1.61 32.56
N LEU A 729 -8.14 -1.37 33.87
CA LEU A 729 -8.88 -2.17 34.84
C LEU A 729 -10.38 -1.82 34.79
N THR A 730 -11.15 -2.43 35.69
CA THR A 730 -12.52 -2.00 35.97
C THR A 730 -12.63 -1.69 37.44
N ASP A 731 -13.41 -0.67 37.81
CA ASP A 731 -13.64 -0.24 39.19
C ASP A 731 -13.95 -1.44 40.13
N GLY A 732 -14.66 -2.43 39.59
CA GLY A 732 -14.96 -3.71 40.21
C GLY A 732 -13.75 -4.62 40.41
N ASP A 733 -12.90 -4.85 39.41
CA ASP A 733 -11.68 -5.66 39.58
C ASP A 733 -10.62 -4.92 40.42
N GLU A 734 -10.53 -3.61 40.35
CA GLU A 734 -9.72 -2.80 41.26
C GLU A 734 -10.11 -3.02 42.72
N VAL A 735 -11.37 -2.77 43.05
CA VAL A 735 -11.89 -2.87 44.43
C VAL A 735 -11.92 -4.31 44.96
N ASN A 736 -12.18 -5.30 44.10
CA ASN A 736 -12.36 -6.70 44.53
C ASN A 736 -11.14 -7.61 44.33
N THR A 737 -10.25 -7.29 43.38
CA THR A 737 -9.14 -8.15 42.95
C THR A 737 -7.77 -7.50 43.21
N CYS A 738 -7.50 -6.30 42.68
CA CYS A 738 -6.17 -5.69 42.68
C CYS A 738 -5.85 -4.95 44.01
N GLY A 739 -6.76 -4.09 44.47
CA GLY A 739 -6.64 -3.29 45.69
C GLY A 739 -6.16 -1.84 45.49
N THR A 740 -6.26 -1.36 44.25
CA THR A 740 -5.99 -0.01 43.74
C THR A 740 -7.11 0.99 44.10
N ASP A 741 -7.04 2.25 43.66
CA ASP A 741 -8.02 3.30 43.96
C ASP A 741 -8.69 3.78 42.64
N PRO A 742 -9.97 3.43 42.34
CA PRO A 742 -10.61 3.52 41.01
C PRO A 742 -11.01 4.93 40.57
N LEU A 743 -10.13 5.88 40.84
CA LEU A 743 -10.19 7.32 40.55
C LEU A 743 -8.76 7.87 40.31
N VAL A 744 -7.76 6.98 40.20
CA VAL A 744 -6.32 7.23 40.17
C VAL A 744 -5.63 6.11 39.35
N SER A 745 -5.51 6.32 38.04
CA SER A 745 -4.91 5.41 37.04
C SER A 745 -3.41 5.05 37.23
N ASP A 746 -2.84 5.32 38.39
CA ASP A 746 -1.42 5.19 38.78
C ASP A 746 -1.41 5.24 40.32
N SER A 747 -1.74 4.11 40.95
CA SER A 747 -2.08 4.02 42.38
C SER A 747 -0.92 4.34 43.32
N ASP A 748 0.33 4.15 42.88
CA ASP A 748 1.52 4.41 43.71
C ASP A 748 2.38 5.60 43.27
N GLY A 749 2.27 6.03 42.01
CA GLY A 749 2.87 7.26 41.48
C GLY A 749 4.24 7.08 40.82
N ASP A 750 4.58 5.90 40.31
CA ASP A 750 5.86 5.65 39.62
C ASP A 750 5.84 6.00 38.10
N GLY A 751 4.64 6.03 37.50
CA GLY A 751 4.40 6.50 36.13
C GLY A 751 4.00 5.41 35.12
N MET A 752 3.82 4.17 35.55
CA MET A 752 3.07 3.14 34.81
C MET A 752 1.55 3.28 35.08
N LEU A 753 0.71 2.42 34.50
CA LEU A 753 -0.74 2.37 34.78
C LEU A 753 -1.06 1.01 35.41
N ASP A 754 -1.93 0.99 36.42
CA ASP A 754 -2.22 -0.20 37.23
C ASP A 754 -2.69 -1.39 36.35
N GLY A 755 -3.50 -1.11 35.32
CA GLY A 755 -3.97 -2.08 34.32
C GLY A 755 -2.89 -2.64 33.41
N TRP A 756 -1.91 -1.81 33.02
CA TRP A 756 -0.74 -2.29 32.27
C TRP A 756 0.14 -3.19 33.15
N GLU A 757 0.37 -2.79 34.40
CA GLU A 757 1.11 -3.59 35.37
C GLU A 757 0.45 -4.95 35.65
N VAL A 758 -0.87 -4.98 35.82
CA VAL A 758 -1.62 -6.22 36.08
C VAL A 758 -1.55 -7.19 34.90
N ASP A 759 -1.70 -6.69 33.66
CA ASP A 759 -1.58 -7.54 32.46
C ASP A 759 -0.13 -8.06 32.29
N ASN A 760 0.88 -7.26 32.64
CA ASN A 760 2.30 -7.63 32.60
C ASN A 760 2.82 -8.30 33.89
N SER A 761 1.93 -8.66 34.83
CA SER A 761 2.22 -9.40 36.07
C SER A 761 3.15 -8.71 37.09
N LEU A 762 3.15 -7.37 37.11
CA LEU A 762 3.83 -6.51 38.11
C LEU A 762 2.93 -6.31 39.37
N ASP A 763 3.22 -5.32 40.23
CA ASP A 763 2.56 -5.09 41.53
C ASP A 763 2.19 -3.59 41.68
N PRO A 764 1.00 -3.14 41.21
CA PRO A 764 0.58 -1.71 41.06
C PRO A 764 0.29 -0.98 42.37
N LEU A 765 1.03 -1.34 43.41
CA LEU A 765 0.97 -0.80 44.76
C LEU A 765 2.40 -0.63 45.34
N THR A 766 3.46 -0.84 44.54
CA THR A 766 4.87 -0.80 44.96
C THR A 766 5.91 -0.42 43.87
N ASP A 767 6.03 0.87 43.47
CA ASP A 767 7.18 1.54 42.80
C ASP A 767 8.30 0.57 42.36
N ASP A 768 8.09 -0.04 41.18
CA ASP A 768 8.96 -1.07 40.60
C ASP A 768 9.44 -0.75 39.18
N SER A 769 9.06 0.42 38.64
CA SER A 769 9.61 1.15 37.46
C SER A 769 11.12 1.06 37.19
N SER A 770 11.93 0.71 38.20
CA SER A 770 13.39 0.60 38.14
C SER A 770 13.92 -0.82 38.41
N LEU A 771 13.05 -1.83 38.33
CA LEU A 771 13.39 -3.23 38.15
C LEU A 771 13.63 -3.55 36.67
N ASP A 772 14.20 -4.72 36.49
CA ASP A 772 14.75 -5.30 35.26
C ASP A 772 14.56 -6.82 35.48
N PRO A 773 13.42 -7.41 35.07
CA PRO A 773 13.01 -8.73 35.59
C PRO A 773 13.61 -9.91 34.81
N ASP A 774 13.85 -9.76 33.51
CA ASP A 774 14.41 -10.80 32.63
C ASP A 774 15.92 -10.65 32.35
N ILE A 775 16.48 -9.44 32.55
CA ILE A 775 17.91 -9.10 32.43
C ILE A 775 18.36 -8.88 30.99
N ASP A 776 17.55 -8.18 30.20
CA ASP A 776 17.89 -7.66 28.86
C ASP A 776 18.75 -6.37 28.93
N GLY A 777 18.36 -5.39 29.76
CA GLY A 777 19.00 -4.08 29.89
C GLY A 777 18.06 -2.87 29.98
N LEU A 778 16.75 -3.03 29.75
CA LEU A 778 15.71 -2.03 30.02
C LEU A 778 15.25 -2.10 31.49
N THR A 779 14.25 -1.28 31.81
CA THR A 779 13.53 -1.33 33.08
C THR A 779 12.03 -1.27 32.82
N ASN A 780 11.20 -1.77 33.75
CA ASN A 780 9.73 -1.83 33.61
C ASN A 780 9.12 -0.53 33.01
N LEU A 781 9.59 0.65 33.43
CA LEU A 781 9.11 1.95 32.94
C LEU A 781 9.66 2.34 31.56
N GLU A 782 10.84 1.86 31.17
CA GLU A 782 11.38 2.01 29.81
C GLU A 782 10.70 1.03 28.84
N GLU A 783 10.32 -0.16 29.31
CA GLU A 783 9.56 -1.18 28.59
C GLU A 783 8.10 -0.76 28.38
N TYR A 784 7.45 -0.18 29.39
CA TYR A 784 6.16 0.51 29.25
C TYR A 784 6.20 1.64 28.20
N GLN A 785 7.35 2.30 28.02
CA GLN A 785 7.54 3.33 26.99
C GLN A 785 7.85 2.76 25.59
N ALA A 786 8.41 1.55 25.50
CA ALA A 786 8.64 0.82 24.25
C ALA A 786 7.39 0.04 23.78
N GLY A 787 6.58 -0.45 24.72
CA GLY A 787 5.44 -1.34 24.48
C GLY A 787 5.76 -2.84 24.59
N THR A 788 6.88 -3.20 25.24
CA THR A 788 7.43 -4.56 25.35
C THR A 788 6.93 -5.30 26.61
N ASP A 789 7.17 -6.62 26.72
CA ASP A 789 6.79 -7.43 27.89
C ASP A 789 7.96 -7.51 28.90
N PRO A 790 7.84 -6.95 30.13
CA PRO A 790 8.90 -6.92 31.15
C PRO A 790 9.26 -8.30 31.75
N ASN A 791 8.89 -9.39 31.09
CA ASN A 791 9.26 -10.76 31.43
C ASN A 791 9.87 -11.52 30.24
N ASN A 792 10.07 -10.87 29.08
CA ASN A 792 10.50 -11.49 27.83
C ASN A 792 11.43 -10.59 26.99
N SER A 793 12.73 -10.76 27.21
CA SER A 793 13.91 -10.07 26.64
C SER A 793 14.13 -10.16 25.12
N ASP A 794 13.09 -10.45 24.33
CA ASP A 794 13.10 -10.77 22.89
C ASP A 794 11.61 -10.76 22.44
N THR A 795 10.96 -9.59 22.46
CA THR A 795 9.49 -9.44 22.38
C THR A 795 8.90 -9.94 21.06
N ASP A 796 9.54 -9.66 19.93
CA ASP A 796 9.08 -10.14 18.61
C ASP A 796 9.66 -11.51 18.20
N SER A 797 10.65 -12.02 18.94
CA SER A 797 11.33 -13.31 18.76
C SER A 797 12.31 -13.40 17.58
N ASP A 798 12.96 -12.29 17.18
CA ASP A 798 13.96 -12.26 16.12
C ASP A 798 15.39 -12.71 16.54
N CYS A 799 15.66 -12.83 17.85
CA CYS A 799 16.96 -13.16 18.48
C CYS A 799 17.99 -12.02 18.64
N LEU A 800 17.60 -10.76 18.39
CA LEU A 800 18.14 -9.61 19.11
C LEU A 800 17.50 -9.55 20.52
N THR A 801 17.60 -8.44 21.23
CA THR A 801 16.95 -8.26 22.54
C THR A 801 16.54 -6.80 22.68
N ASP A 802 15.33 -6.53 23.17
CA ASP A 802 14.67 -5.22 23.22
C ASP A 802 15.58 -4.09 23.73
N GLY A 803 16.41 -4.37 24.74
CA GLY A 803 17.37 -3.46 25.32
C GLY A 803 18.63 -3.21 24.52
N ASP A 804 19.12 -4.16 23.71
CA ASP A 804 20.17 -3.88 22.72
C ASP A 804 19.59 -3.14 21.51
N GLU A 805 18.34 -3.41 21.12
CA GLU A 805 17.63 -2.65 20.10
C GLU A 805 17.49 -1.17 20.49
N VAL A 806 16.82 -0.89 21.60
CA VAL A 806 16.54 0.47 22.08
C VAL A 806 17.82 1.24 22.48
N ASN A 807 18.85 0.57 23.03
CA ASN A 807 20.07 1.25 23.51
C ASN A 807 21.28 1.19 22.57
N THR A 808 21.39 0.20 21.69
CA THR A 808 22.57 -0.03 20.84
C THR A 808 22.31 0.25 19.36
N TYR A 809 21.20 -0.24 18.79
CA TYR A 809 20.95 -0.22 17.33
C TYR A 809 19.98 0.88 16.89
N GLY A 810 18.87 1.08 17.60
CA GLY A 810 17.83 2.06 17.30
C GLY A 810 16.66 1.51 16.47
N THR A 811 16.48 0.20 16.49
CA THR A 811 15.39 -0.58 15.86
C THR A 811 14.09 -0.53 16.69
N ASP A 812 13.01 -1.14 16.20
CA ASP A 812 11.69 -1.15 16.85
C ASP A 812 11.41 -2.57 17.42
N PRO A 813 11.52 -2.80 18.75
CA PRO A 813 11.51 -4.15 19.38
C PRO A 813 10.15 -4.87 19.35
N LEU A 814 9.23 -4.39 18.52
CA LEU A 814 7.93 -4.98 18.21
C LEU A 814 7.86 -5.43 16.73
N VAL A 815 8.96 -5.29 15.97
CA VAL A 815 9.04 -5.42 14.51
C VAL A 815 10.37 -6.07 14.09
N SER A 816 10.33 -7.39 13.91
CA SER A 816 11.47 -8.28 13.62
C SER A 816 12.13 -8.12 12.23
N ASP A 817 12.04 -6.95 11.62
CA ASP A 817 12.44 -6.56 10.25
C ASP A 817 12.14 -5.04 10.13
N THR A 818 12.94 -4.21 10.83
CA THR A 818 12.63 -2.78 11.06
C THR A 818 12.51 -1.98 9.77
N ASP A 819 13.34 -2.25 8.76
CA ASP A 819 13.32 -1.52 7.48
C ASP A 819 12.56 -2.22 6.35
N SER A 820 12.08 -3.45 6.59
CA SER A 820 11.19 -4.25 5.72
C SER A 820 11.83 -4.81 4.44
N ASP A 821 13.08 -5.25 4.56
CA ASP A 821 13.92 -5.88 3.53
C ASP A 821 13.73 -7.41 3.40
N CYS A 822 13.19 -8.07 4.43
CA CYS A 822 13.05 -9.53 4.61
C CYS A 822 14.26 -10.29 5.18
N LEU A 823 15.30 -9.60 5.62
CA LEU A 823 16.20 -10.06 6.68
C LEU A 823 15.59 -9.69 8.06
N THR A 824 16.21 -10.10 9.18
CA THR A 824 15.77 -9.66 10.52
C THR A 824 16.92 -8.96 11.23
N ASP A 825 16.63 -7.93 12.00
CA ASP A 825 17.58 -7.06 12.69
C ASP A 825 18.63 -7.86 13.49
N GLY A 826 18.21 -8.94 14.13
CA GLY A 826 19.01 -9.94 14.82
C GLY A 826 19.86 -10.81 13.91
N ASP A 827 19.41 -11.24 12.73
CA ASP A 827 20.23 -11.99 11.76
C ASP A 827 21.22 -11.05 11.05
N GLU A 828 20.83 -9.82 10.75
CA GLU A 828 21.71 -8.73 10.32
C GLU A 828 22.85 -8.49 11.30
N VAL A 829 22.52 -8.16 12.56
CA VAL A 829 23.50 -7.84 13.61
C VAL A 829 24.39 -9.04 13.97
N ASN A 830 23.84 -10.27 14.02
CA ASN A 830 24.57 -11.44 14.51
C ASN A 830 25.20 -12.32 13.41
N THR A 831 24.66 -12.33 12.19
CA THR A 831 25.08 -13.23 11.10
C THR A 831 25.82 -12.50 9.97
N TYR A 832 25.27 -11.40 9.45
CA TYR A 832 25.78 -10.75 8.21
C TYR A 832 26.67 -9.54 8.48
N GLY A 833 26.28 -8.65 9.39
CA GLY A 833 27.03 -7.45 9.80
C GLY A 833 26.63 -6.16 9.06
N THR A 834 25.40 -6.13 8.55
CA THR A 834 24.69 -5.03 7.88
C THR A 834 24.17 -3.99 8.90
N ASP A 835 23.44 -2.97 8.45
CA ASP A 835 22.91 -1.87 9.30
C ASP A 835 21.36 -1.92 9.28
N PRO A 836 20.67 -2.43 10.33
CA PRO A 836 19.23 -2.80 10.33
C PRO A 836 18.24 -1.62 10.34
N LEU A 837 18.64 -0.52 9.71
CA LEU A 837 17.88 0.69 9.46
C LEU A 837 18.04 1.15 8.00
N VAL A 838 18.71 0.33 7.17
CA VAL A 838 19.18 0.62 5.80
C VAL A 838 19.15 -0.66 4.94
N SER A 839 18.01 -0.89 4.28
CA SER A 839 17.71 -2.02 3.37
C SER A 839 18.50 -2.07 2.05
N ASP A 840 19.73 -1.56 2.04
CA ASP A 840 20.72 -1.51 0.94
C ASP A 840 22.01 -0.95 1.58
N THR A 841 22.70 -1.78 2.37
CA THR A 841 23.80 -1.36 3.29
C THR A 841 24.97 -0.71 2.55
N ASP A 842 25.31 -1.19 1.35
CA ASP A 842 26.42 -0.65 0.56
C ASP A 842 26.03 0.31 -0.57
N SER A 843 24.72 0.47 -0.82
CA SER A 843 24.10 1.43 -1.74
C SER A 843 24.27 1.13 -3.23
N ASP A 844 24.09 -0.15 -3.58
CA ASP A 844 24.20 -0.77 -4.90
C ASP A 844 22.86 -0.79 -5.68
N CYS A 845 21.71 -0.70 -4.99
CA CYS A 845 20.33 -0.87 -5.46
C CYS A 845 19.76 -2.31 -5.47
N LEU A 846 20.50 -3.31 -4.98
CA LEU A 846 19.95 -4.55 -4.43
C LEU A 846 19.65 -4.36 -2.91
N THR A 847 18.94 -5.29 -2.26
CA THR A 847 18.71 -5.23 -0.81
C THR A 847 19.39 -6.40 -0.12
N ASP A 848 19.92 -6.18 1.08
CA ASP A 848 20.71 -7.14 1.85
C ASP A 848 20.00 -8.51 2.00
N GLY A 849 18.69 -8.50 2.20
CA GLY A 849 17.82 -9.67 2.23
C GLY A 849 17.61 -10.35 0.88
N ASP A 850 17.57 -9.62 -0.25
CA ASP A 850 17.51 -10.22 -1.59
C ASP A 850 18.89 -10.79 -1.99
N GLU A 851 19.98 -10.11 -1.64
CA GLU A 851 21.34 -10.62 -1.75
C GLU A 851 21.52 -11.95 -1.00
N VAL A 852 21.18 -11.98 0.29
CA VAL A 852 21.32 -13.16 1.15
C VAL A 852 20.40 -14.31 0.74
N ASN A 853 19.14 -14.03 0.39
CA ASN A 853 18.13 -15.07 0.16
C ASN A 853 17.94 -15.47 -1.32
N THR A 854 18.20 -14.58 -2.27
CA THR A 854 17.92 -14.78 -3.70
C THR A 854 19.19 -15.01 -4.53
N TYR A 855 20.21 -14.14 -4.42
CA TYR A 855 21.36 -14.13 -5.34
C TYR A 855 22.61 -14.83 -4.79
N GLY A 856 22.92 -14.66 -3.51
CA GLY A 856 24.08 -15.27 -2.83
C GLY A 856 25.36 -14.45 -2.88
N THR A 857 25.24 -13.14 -3.04
CA THR A 857 26.27 -12.09 -3.03
C THR A 857 26.70 -11.74 -1.58
N ASP A 858 27.59 -10.76 -1.38
CA ASP A 858 28.11 -10.33 -0.07
C ASP A 858 27.62 -8.89 0.23
N PRO A 859 26.59 -8.66 1.07
CA PRO A 859 25.85 -7.38 1.21
C PRO A 859 26.61 -6.26 1.96
N LEU A 860 27.93 -6.26 1.78
CA LEU A 860 28.91 -5.30 2.25
C LEU A 860 29.90 -4.94 1.12
N VAL A 861 29.65 -5.43 -0.10
CA VAL A 861 30.51 -5.42 -1.29
C VAL A 861 29.69 -5.31 -2.60
N SER A 862 29.36 -4.07 -2.98
CA SER A 862 28.69 -3.60 -4.22
C SER A 862 29.31 -3.99 -5.59
N ASP A 863 30.07 -5.09 -5.67
CA ASP A 863 30.88 -5.59 -6.79
C ASP A 863 31.49 -6.93 -6.31
N THR A 864 30.65 -7.95 -6.09
CA THR A 864 31.01 -9.19 -5.36
C THR A 864 32.18 -9.93 -6.02
N ASP A 865 32.22 -10.00 -7.34
CA ASP A 865 33.28 -10.71 -8.07
C ASP A 865 34.46 -9.84 -8.53
N SER A 866 34.33 -8.50 -8.43
CA SER A 866 35.35 -7.48 -8.74
C SER A 866 35.61 -7.21 -10.22
N ASP A 867 34.58 -7.35 -11.06
CA ASP A 867 34.51 -7.01 -12.49
C ASP A 867 34.46 -5.48 -12.77
N CYS A 868 33.93 -4.68 -11.84
CA CYS A 868 33.62 -3.24 -11.94
C CYS A 868 32.25 -2.83 -12.54
N LEU A 869 31.33 -3.78 -12.74
CA LEU A 869 29.88 -3.56 -12.66
C LEU A 869 29.45 -3.59 -11.17
N THR A 870 28.15 -3.57 -10.86
CA THR A 870 27.67 -3.78 -9.48
C THR A 870 26.52 -4.78 -9.50
N ASP A 871 26.42 -5.61 -8.47
CA ASP A 871 25.49 -6.74 -8.37
C ASP A 871 24.03 -6.33 -8.66
N GLY A 872 23.62 -5.16 -8.17
CA GLY A 872 22.32 -4.54 -8.45
C GLY A 872 22.16 -4.02 -9.87
N ASP A 873 23.19 -3.50 -10.53
CA ASP A 873 23.13 -3.10 -11.94
C ASP A 873 23.11 -4.35 -12.85
N GLU A 874 23.87 -5.39 -12.49
CA GLU A 874 23.83 -6.72 -13.13
C GLU A 874 22.43 -7.32 -13.10
N VAL A 875 21.85 -7.48 -11.90
CA VAL A 875 20.52 -8.07 -11.70
C VAL A 875 19.41 -7.23 -12.32
N ASN A 876 19.43 -5.89 -12.16
CA ASN A 876 18.31 -5.03 -12.55
C ASN A 876 18.41 -4.41 -13.96
N THR A 877 19.63 -4.23 -14.49
CA THR A 877 19.87 -3.53 -15.77
C THR A 877 20.31 -4.49 -16.89
N TYR A 878 21.25 -5.41 -16.63
CA TYR A 878 21.92 -6.19 -17.70
C TYR A 878 21.45 -7.65 -17.81
N GLY A 879 21.09 -8.30 -16.70
CA GLY A 879 20.64 -9.69 -16.66
C GLY A 879 21.76 -10.73 -16.61
N THR A 880 22.92 -10.33 -16.08
CA THR A 880 24.13 -11.14 -15.89
C THR A 880 24.09 -11.93 -14.56
N ASP A 881 25.13 -12.71 -14.25
CA ASP A 881 25.22 -13.52 -13.01
C ASP A 881 26.29 -12.90 -12.09
N PRO A 882 25.93 -12.16 -11.01
CA PRO A 882 26.85 -11.33 -10.19
C PRO A 882 27.85 -12.11 -9.31
N LEU A 883 28.09 -13.36 -9.67
CA LEU A 883 29.10 -14.26 -9.13
C LEU A 883 30.08 -14.73 -10.23
N VAL A 884 29.97 -14.20 -11.45
CA VAL A 884 30.63 -14.66 -12.68
C VAL A 884 30.98 -13.49 -13.63
N SER A 885 32.18 -12.95 -13.45
CA SER A 885 32.80 -11.81 -14.16
C SER A 885 33.07 -11.98 -15.68
N ASP A 886 32.29 -12.80 -16.37
CA ASP A 886 32.39 -13.24 -17.78
C ASP A 886 31.17 -14.15 -18.03
N THR A 887 29.96 -13.57 -18.03
CA THR A 887 28.68 -14.30 -17.96
C THR A 887 28.50 -15.29 -19.13
N ASP A 888 28.90 -14.91 -20.34
CA ASP A 888 28.74 -15.76 -21.53
C ASP A 888 29.99 -16.57 -21.92
N SER A 889 31.14 -16.29 -21.29
CA SER A 889 32.44 -16.96 -21.50
C SER A 889 33.14 -16.69 -22.85
N ASP A 890 32.94 -15.49 -23.40
CA ASP A 890 33.65 -14.88 -24.52
C ASP A 890 35.13 -14.58 -24.22
N GLY A 891 35.42 -14.00 -23.05
CA GLY A 891 36.75 -13.56 -22.62
C GLY A 891 36.93 -12.04 -22.38
N LEU A 892 35.90 -11.23 -22.63
CA LEU A 892 35.72 -9.93 -21.95
C LEU A 892 35.21 -10.15 -20.51
N THR A 893 34.87 -9.06 -19.83
CA THR A 893 34.10 -9.10 -18.57
C THR A 893 32.92 -8.15 -18.71
N ASP A 894 31.79 -8.50 -18.11
CA ASP A 894 30.50 -7.84 -18.26
C ASP A 894 30.59 -6.32 -18.02
N GLY A 895 31.38 -5.90 -17.03
CA GLY A 895 31.69 -4.50 -16.74
C GLY A 895 32.62 -3.83 -17.74
N ASP A 896 33.59 -4.52 -18.36
CA ASP A 896 34.42 -3.96 -19.43
C ASP A 896 33.62 -3.85 -20.74
N GLU A 897 32.71 -4.80 -21.01
CA GLU A 897 31.72 -4.71 -22.10
C GLU A 897 30.82 -3.49 -21.94
N VAL A 898 30.12 -3.37 -20.81
CA VAL A 898 29.20 -2.26 -20.52
C VAL A 898 29.92 -0.90 -20.49
N ASN A 899 31.11 -0.80 -19.86
CA ASN A 899 31.78 0.48 -19.64
C ASN A 899 32.79 0.89 -20.72
N THR A 900 33.40 -0.07 -21.45
CA THR A 900 34.47 0.20 -22.41
C THR A 900 34.06 -0.03 -23.86
N TYR A 901 33.34 -1.13 -24.17
CA TYR A 901 33.14 -1.59 -25.56
C TYR A 901 31.74 -1.30 -26.13
N GLY A 902 30.68 -1.49 -25.33
CA GLY A 902 29.29 -1.26 -25.72
C GLY A 902 28.60 -2.46 -26.38
N THR A 903 29.10 -3.66 -26.10
CA THR A 903 28.58 -4.99 -26.48
C THR A 903 27.47 -5.46 -25.54
N ASP A 904 26.90 -6.66 -25.78
CA ASP A 904 25.82 -7.26 -24.97
C ASP A 904 26.40 -8.40 -24.10
N PRO A 905 26.60 -8.21 -22.77
CA PRO A 905 27.31 -9.15 -21.89
C PRO A 905 26.55 -10.46 -21.60
N THR A 906 25.51 -10.74 -22.40
CA THR A 906 24.77 -12.01 -22.38
C THR A 906 24.87 -12.76 -23.72
N ASN A 907 25.69 -12.26 -24.67
CA ASN A 907 25.76 -12.73 -26.04
C ASN A 907 27.15 -12.51 -26.70
N SER A 908 27.96 -13.58 -26.68
CA SER A 908 29.35 -13.72 -27.15
C SER A 908 29.61 -13.58 -28.67
N ASP A 909 28.83 -12.75 -29.37
CA ASP A 909 28.78 -12.52 -30.84
C ASP A 909 27.76 -11.38 -31.08
N SER A 910 28.06 -10.16 -30.61
CA SER A 910 27.10 -9.03 -30.48
C SER A 910 26.44 -8.62 -31.79
N ASP A 911 27.14 -8.72 -32.92
CA ASP A 911 26.60 -8.38 -34.24
C ASP A 911 26.09 -9.59 -35.05
N SER A 912 26.38 -10.81 -34.59
CA SER A 912 26.02 -12.10 -35.18
C SER A 912 26.72 -12.45 -36.51
N ASP A 913 27.96 -12.00 -36.74
CA ASP A 913 28.77 -12.41 -37.89
C ASP A 913 29.46 -13.78 -37.71
N GLY A 914 29.69 -14.20 -36.45
CA GLY A 914 30.26 -15.50 -36.09
C GLY A 914 31.67 -15.46 -35.49
N MET A 915 32.16 -14.29 -35.10
CA MET A 915 33.36 -14.07 -34.29
C MET A 915 32.93 -13.61 -32.87
N PRO A 916 33.66 -13.96 -31.79
CA PRO A 916 33.37 -13.42 -30.46
C PRO A 916 34.00 -12.05 -30.24
N ASP A 917 33.27 -11.18 -29.55
CA ASP A 917 33.61 -9.81 -29.24
C ASP A 917 35.00 -9.67 -28.59
N GLY A 918 35.34 -10.53 -27.62
CA GLY A 918 36.64 -10.56 -26.96
C GLY A 918 37.79 -11.00 -27.87
N TRP A 919 37.53 -11.85 -28.86
CA TRP A 919 38.52 -12.18 -29.90
C TRP A 919 38.74 -10.97 -30.82
N GLU A 920 37.66 -10.34 -31.27
CA GLU A 920 37.73 -9.12 -32.08
C GLU A 920 38.48 -7.98 -31.38
N ILE A 921 38.23 -7.78 -30.08
CA ILE A 921 38.94 -6.80 -29.26
C ILE A 921 40.43 -7.15 -29.07
N GLU A 922 40.81 -8.43 -28.95
CA GLU A 922 42.24 -8.82 -28.93
C GLU A 922 42.93 -8.41 -30.25
N PHE A 923 42.27 -8.61 -31.39
CA PHE A 923 42.80 -8.30 -32.73
C PHE A 923 42.48 -6.88 -33.24
N SER A 924 41.79 -6.06 -32.43
CA SER A 924 41.43 -4.66 -32.74
C SER A 924 40.49 -4.48 -33.95
N LEU A 925 39.52 -5.38 -34.09
CA LEU A 925 38.34 -5.25 -34.96
C LEU A 925 37.23 -4.41 -34.25
N ASP A 926 35.97 -4.48 -34.71
CA ASP A 926 34.86 -3.60 -34.27
C ASP A 926 33.59 -4.44 -34.04
N PRO A 927 33.39 -5.05 -32.85
CA PRO A 927 32.42 -6.14 -32.57
C PRO A 927 30.94 -5.73 -32.56
N LEU A 928 30.62 -4.69 -33.31
CA LEU A 928 29.28 -4.12 -33.48
C LEU A 928 28.94 -3.96 -34.99
N VAL A 929 29.77 -4.49 -35.91
CA VAL A 929 29.74 -4.20 -37.35
C VAL A 929 30.29 -5.32 -38.28
N ASP A 930 29.57 -6.43 -38.51
CA ASP A 930 29.78 -7.51 -39.53
C ASP A 930 30.95 -7.23 -40.51
N ASP A 931 32.15 -7.60 -40.05
CA ASP A 931 33.43 -7.39 -40.72
C ASP A 931 34.14 -8.71 -41.08
N SER A 932 33.50 -9.85 -40.76
CA SER A 932 33.76 -11.24 -41.16
C SER A 932 34.37 -11.46 -42.55
N ALA A 933 34.06 -10.57 -43.49
CA ALA A 933 34.40 -10.61 -44.91
C ALA A 933 35.43 -9.56 -45.37
N GLU A 934 36.00 -8.77 -44.46
CA GLU A 934 37.19 -7.92 -44.71
C GLU A 934 38.48 -8.79 -44.70
N ASP A 935 39.56 -8.24 -45.26
CA ASP A 935 40.86 -8.87 -45.56
C ASP A 935 41.94 -7.80 -45.27
N PRO A 936 42.26 -7.53 -43.99
CA PRO A 936 42.92 -6.28 -43.57
C PRO A 936 44.39 -6.17 -43.99
N ASP A 937 45.08 -7.31 -44.03
CA ASP A 937 46.49 -7.44 -44.41
C ASP A 937 46.69 -7.71 -45.92
N SER A 938 45.63 -8.13 -46.62
CA SER A 938 45.61 -8.56 -48.03
C SER A 938 46.34 -9.89 -48.32
N ASP A 939 46.33 -10.82 -47.37
CA ASP A 939 46.72 -12.23 -47.54
C ASP A 939 45.75 -12.98 -48.47
N GLY A 940 44.44 -12.87 -48.22
CA GLY A 940 43.38 -13.56 -48.96
C GLY A 940 42.56 -14.60 -48.18
N LEU A 941 42.74 -14.73 -46.86
CA LEU A 941 41.68 -15.13 -45.91
C LEU A 941 40.80 -13.90 -45.56
N THR A 942 39.69 -14.12 -44.85
CA THR A 942 38.89 -13.04 -44.24
C THR A 942 38.88 -13.19 -42.72
N ASN A 943 38.49 -12.16 -41.97
CA ASN A 943 38.51 -12.18 -40.49
C ASN A 943 37.83 -13.44 -39.88
N LEU A 944 36.68 -13.86 -40.42
CA LEU A 944 36.00 -15.08 -40.00
C LEU A 944 36.70 -16.39 -40.44
N GLU A 945 37.49 -16.37 -41.52
CA GLU A 945 38.38 -17.49 -41.89
C GLU A 945 39.66 -17.50 -41.01
N GLU A 946 40.16 -16.35 -40.59
CA GLU A 946 41.30 -16.18 -39.65
C GLU A 946 40.96 -16.76 -38.26
N TYR A 947 39.84 -16.33 -37.67
CA TYR A 947 39.33 -16.88 -36.41
C TYR A 947 39.20 -18.41 -36.46
N GLN A 948 38.69 -18.95 -37.57
CA GLN A 948 38.55 -20.41 -37.76
C GLN A 948 39.87 -21.17 -37.90
N ASN A 949 40.99 -20.49 -38.22
CA ASN A 949 42.33 -21.09 -38.30
C ASN A 949 43.23 -20.75 -37.09
N ASN A 950 42.86 -19.78 -36.24
CA ASN A 950 43.66 -19.22 -35.13
C ASN A 950 44.88 -18.43 -35.62
N THR A 951 44.68 -17.61 -36.66
CA THR A 951 45.67 -16.69 -37.25
C THR A 951 45.36 -15.23 -36.88
N ASP A 952 46.34 -14.33 -37.10
CA ASP A 952 46.26 -12.90 -36.74
C ASP A 952 45.84 -12.07 -37.98
N PRO A 953 44.59 -11.54 -38.05
CA PRO A 953 44.05 -10.86 -39.23
C PRO A 953 44.79 -9.56 -39.63
N LEU A 954 45.82 -9.15 -38.87
CA LEU A 954 46.70 -8.03 -39.19
C LEU A 954 48.10 -8.47 -39.68
N VAL A 955 48.37 -9.78 -39.79
CA VAL A 955 49.72 -10.36 -40.03
C VAL A 955 49.71 -11.55 -41.01
N SER A 956 49.95 -11.25 -42.29
CA SER A 956 50.02 -12.18 -43.45
C SER A 956 51.11 -13.29 -43.45
N ASP A 957 51.55 -13.78 -42.30
CA ASP A 957 52.62 -14.76 -42.04
C ASP A 957 52.66 -14.98 -40.50
N THR A 958 51.59 -15.54 -39.91
CA THR A 958 51.38 -15.58 -38.44
C THR A 958 52.56 -16.23 -37.71
N ASP A 959 53.10 -17.33 -38.23
CA ASP A 959 54.21 -18.05 -37.59
C ASP A 959 55.62 -17.54 -37.98
N GLY A 960 55.74 -16.74 -39.05
CA GLY A 960 56.96 -16.07 -39.49
C GLY A 960 57.93 -16.92 -40.32
N ASP A 961 57.46 -18.03 -40.90
CA ASP A 961 58.19 -18.93 -41.80
C ASP A 961 58.50 -18.31 -43.19
N GLY A 962 57.59 -17.46 -43.69
CA GLY A 962 57.72 -16.76 -44.98
C GLY A 962 56.80 -17.26 -46.10
N TYR A 963 55.75 -18.01 -45.75
CA TYR A 963 54.52 -18.15 -46.53
C TYR A 963 53.42 -17.32 -45.86
N SER A 964 52.26 -17.16 -46.50
CA SER A 964 51.13 -16.43 -45.90
C SER A 964 50.00 -17.38 -45.58
N ASP A 965 49.19 -17.04 -44.59
CA ASP A 965 48.26 -17.95 -43.94
C ASP A 965 47.16 -18.42 -44.89
N GLY A 966 46.72 -17.58 -45.82
CA GLY A 966 45.87 -17.96 -46.95
C GLY A 966 46.58 -18.80 -48.00
N ASP A 967 47.88 -18.59 -48.27
CA ASP A 967 48.64 -19.46 -49.17
C ASP A 967 48.94 -20.83 -48.53
N GLU A 968 48.97 -20.94 -47.19
CA GLU A 968 49.01 -22.16 -46.35
C GLU A 968 47.67 -22.93 -46.40
N VAL A 969 46.57 -22.28 -46.00
CA VAL A 969 45.21 -22.85 -45.99
C VAL A 969 44.79 -23.31 -47.40
N ASN A 970 45.14 -22.54 -48.46
CA ASN A 970 44.93 -22.96 -49.85
C ASN A 970 45.76 -24.18 -50.31
N LYS A 971 46.66 -24.73 -49.48
CA LYS A 971 47.45 -25.95 -49.75
C LYS A 971 47.11 -27.09 -48.79
N GLY A 972 46.42 -26.80 -47.70
CA GLY A 972 46.15 -27.76 -46.63
C GLY A 972 47.38 -28.02 -45.76
N THR A 973 48.16 -26.97 -45.51
CA THR A 973 49.20 -26.91 -44.49
C THR A 973 48.67 -26.14 -43.26
N ASP A 974 49.51 -25.83 -42.26
CA ASP A 974 49.07 -25.33 -40.94
C ASP A 974 49.73 -23.98 -40.65
N PRO A 975 49.00 -22.85 -40.72
CA PRO A 975 49.55 -21.49 -40.63
C PRO A 975 50.03 -21.11 -39.21
N THR A 976 49.94 -22.04 -38.25
CA THR A 976 50.41 -21.85 -36.87
C THR A 976 51.67 -22.67 -36.54
N ASP A 977 52.20 -23.46 -37.48
CA ASP A 977 53.40 -24.31 -37.31
C ASP A 977 54.43 -24.09 -38.44
N SER A 978 55.38 -23.20 -38.17
CA SER A 978 56.61 -22.86 -38.94
C SER A 978 57.56 -24.03 -39.28
N SER A 979 57.08 -25.27 -39.18
CA SER A 979 57.71 -26.48 -39.67
C SER A 979 56.88 -27.23 -40.74
N ASN A 980 55.71 -26.71 -41.12
CA ASN A 980 54.68 -27.39 -41.91
C ASN A 980 54.16 -26.59 -43.12
N TYR A 981 55.05 -26.08 -43.98
CA TYR A 981 54.76 -25.09 -45.06
C TYR A 981 54.63 -25.64 -46.52
N PRO A 982 54.09 -24.86 -47.48
CA PRO A 982 53.87 -25.22 -48.89
C PRO A 982 55.12 -25.54 -49.72
N THR A 983 55.57 -26.80 -49.67
CA THR A 983 56.71 -27.24 -50.50
C THR A 983 56.41 -27.10 -52.02
N THR A 984 57.29 -26.40 -52.74
CA THR A 984 57.09 -26.04 -54.15
C THR A 984 57.41 -27.19 -55.12
N ASP A 985 56.39 -27.95 -55.57
CA ASP A 985 56.59 -28.89 -56.70
C ASP A 985 56.77 -28.13 -58.03
N THR A 986 58.04 -27.95 -58.40
CA THR A 986 58.43 -27.87 -59.80
C THR A 986 59.57 -28.83 -60.11
N THR A 987 59.29 -30.15 -60.18
CA THR A 987 59.43 -30.93 -61.43
C THR A 987 59.26 -32.45 -61.27
N GLU A 988 58.79 -33.08 -62.37
CA GLU A 988 58.86 -34.53 -62.57
C GLU A 988 60.26 -35.11 -62.27
N ASN A 989 60.29 -36.26 -61.58
CA ASN A 989 61.36 -37.26 -61.64
C ASN A 989 62.82 -36.75 -61.56
N LEU A 990 63.43 -36.86 -60.38
CA LEU A 990 64.35 -37.99 -60.12
C LEU A 990 64.75 -38.13 -58.65
N THR A 991 64.92 -39.38 -58.23
CA THR A 991 65.27 -39.81 -56.88
C THR A 991 66.63 -39.31 -56.38
N SER A 992 66.69 -38.76 -55.16
CA SER A 992 67.68 -39.18 -54.15
C SER A 992 67.50 -38.51 -52.77
N ASN A 993 67.82 -39.26 -51.71
CA ASN A 993 68.72 -38.95 -50.59
C ASN A 993 69.08 -37.47 -50.29
N SER A 994 69.28 -37.04 -49.03
CA SER A 994 69.10 -37.66 -47.70
C SER A 994 69.57 -36.65 -46.62
N SER A 995 69.46 -37.00 -45.33
CA SER A 995 70.43 -36.65 -44.26
C SER A 995 70.80 -35.16 -44.10
N SER A 996 70.12 -34.40 -43.24
CA SER A 996 70.35 -34.32 -41.77
C SER A 996 71.52 -33.43 -41.29
N SER A 997 71.26 -32.71 -40.20
CA SER A 997 72.19 -32.29 -39.13
C SER A 997 73.40 -31.39 -39.43
N ALA A 998 73.38 -30.16 -38.87
CA ALA A 998 74.44 -29.53 -38.06
C ALA A 998 73.95 -28.14 -37.56
N LEU A 999 74.00 -27.71 -36.29
CA LEU A 999 75.05 -27.66 -35.25
C LEU A 999 76.06 -26.48 -35.39
N PHE A 1000 75.96 -25.53 -34.43
CA PHE A 1000 76.89 -24.43 -34.13
C PHE A 1000 77.04 -23.32 -35.21
N SER A 1001 77.44 -22.07 -34.90
CA SER A 1001 77.97 -21.50 -33.64
C SER A 1001 77.47 -20.06 -33.37
N LEU A 1002 77.78 -19.53 -32.18
CA LEU A 1002 77.79 -18.08 -31.92
C LEU A 1002 78.83 -17.37 -32.82
N ASP A 1003 78.69 -16.05 -32.98
CA ASP A 1003 79.80 -15.12 -32.67
C ASP A 1003 79.28 -13.75 -32.20
N PHE A 1004 80.16 -12.87 -31.73
CA PHE A 1004 79.84 -11.62 -31.04
C PHE A 1004 80.58 -10.41 -31.67
N SER A 1005 80.12 -9.19 -31.35
CA SER A 1005 80.87 -7.91 -31.38
C SER A 1005 81.05 -7.10 -32.71
N SER A 1006 80.38 -5.93 -32.75
CA SER A 1006 81.00 -4.58 -32.61
C SER A 1006 81.04 -3.54 -33.76
N PHE A 1007 80.71 -2.29 -33.35
CA PHE A 1007 81.12 -0.94 -33.83
C PHE A 1007 80.32 -0.26 -34.98
N VAL A 1008 79.58 0.86 -34.76
CA VAL A 1008 79.95 2.29 -34.42
C VAL A 1008 80.08 3.15 -35.71
N VAL A 1009 79.43 4.32 -35.93
CA VAL A 1009 78.49 5.20 -35.15
C VAL A 1009 77.90 6.27 -36.15
N PHE A 1010 76.95 7.23 -35.94
CA PHE A 1010 76.31 7.91 -34.79
C PHE A 1010 75.08 8.77 -35.22
N LEU A 1011 74.16 9.09 -34.28
CA LEU A 1011 73.09 10.13 -34.30
C LEU A 1011 71.91 9.94 -35.31
N SER A 1012 70.66 10.32 -35.00
CA SER A 1012 70.12 11.17 -33.90
C SER A 1012 68.61 10.96 -33.62
N VAL A 1013 68.12 11.37 -32.41
CA VAL A 1013 66.69 11.50 -31.97
C VAL A 1013 66.06 10.15 -31.52
N LEU A 1014 65.35 9.97 -30.38
CA LEU A 1014 64.87 10.84 -29.26
C LEU A 1014 65.06 10.18 -27.85
N MET A 1015 64.48 10.75 -26.78
CA MET A 1015 64.50 10.31 -25.35
C MET A 1015 63.44 9.21 -25.08
N ILE A 1016 63.54 8.22 -24.18
CA ILE A 1016 64.09 8.00 -22.80
C ILE A 1016 63.01 8.09 -21.68
N PRO A 1017 62.94 7.13 -20.70
CA PRO A 1017 61.69 6.74 -20.03
C PRO A 1017 61.61 7.07 -18.53
N VAL A 1018 60.54 6.64 -17.85
CA VAL A 1018 60.34 6.79 -16.39
C VAL A 1018 60.07 5.46 -15.69
N PHE A 1019 60.91 5.16 -14.69
CA PHE A 1019 60.68 4.18 -13.62
C PHE A 1019 60.01 4.92 -12.45
N ILE A 1020 59.06 4.28 -11.74
CA ILE A 1020 58.98 4.22 -10.25
C ILE A 1020 57.68 3.54 -9.79
N ARG A 1021 57.83 2.53 -8.93
CA ARG A 1021 56.76 1.94 -8.09
C ARG A 1021 56.90 2.55 -6.69
N LEU A 1022 55.79 2.80 -5.99
CA LEU A 1022 55.70 3.22 -4.58
C LEU A 1022 56.30 4.60 -4.22
N THR A 1023 55.44 5.58 -3.91
CA THR A 1023 55.31 6.21 -2.56
C THR A 1023 54.20 7.29 -2.56
N SER A 1024 52.95 6.89 -2.36
CA SER A 1024 51.81 7.79 -2.09
C SER A 1024 51.65 8.11 -0.59
N TYR A 1025 52.77 8.28 0.13
CA TYR A 1025 52.78 8.57 1.56
C TYR A 1025 52.96 10.07 1.83
N TYR A 1026 51.96 10.65 2.52
CA TYR A 1026 51.90 12.00 3.12
C TYR A 1026 51.51 13.23 2.26
N ARG A 1027 50.39 13.82 2.70
CA ARG A 1027 50.00 15.26 2.69
C ARG A 1027 49.38 15.88 1.42
N ARG A 1028 48.05 15.78 1.35
CA ARG A 1028 47.22 17.02 1.34
C ARG A 1028 47.09 17.52 2.79
N LYS A 1029 47.32 18.82 3.04
CA LYS A 1029 46.81 19.56 4.20
C LYS A 1029 46.91 21.07 3.94
N GLN A 1030 45.75 21.73 3.84
CA GLN A 1030 45.56 23.17 3.54
C GLN A 1030 46.06 23.59 2.14
N ASN A 1031 45.35 24.45 1.40
CA ASN A 1031 44.20 25.30 1.76
C ASN A 1031 42.96 24.96 0.92
#